data_AF-A0A150TUE3-F1
#
_entry.id   AF-A0A150TUE3-F1
#
_cell.length_a   1.000
_cell.length_b   1.000
_cell.length_c   1.000
_cell.angle_alpha   90.00
_cell.angle_beta   90.00
_cell.angle_gamma   90.00
#
_symmetry.space_group_name_H-M   'P 1'
#
loop_
_entity.id
_entity.type
_entity.pdbx_description
1 polymer ?
#
loop_
_entity_poly.entity_id
_entity_poly.type
_entity_poly.pdbx_seq_one_letter_code
_entity_poly.pdbx_strand_id
1 'polypeptide(L)'
;MSLATFVGCSGETPAPPPEQTSTRCDFVLPAGGAPAPSGDLRINEVMTGNDGAWVDEIGETDDFIELVNIGDRALDLGEYALGEKLGEATRLPQQTLGPGGTALFWADDAPEQGPRHLPFKLSSSGARVLLWAPSCALADAMDVPELPRSESYARLPDGTGEPSICRYATPERENGESCDPPEPPSLGDNVNFAPYPWPAPFPAIAGPLVISELSLRPAGFVEVLNASDEAVALDGFALRLSALAPGQALPGDGAGVPLAWPAPSAALAPGERVSVPVSAADTAEIEASPDFEGVVTLWQAGRPEPSDRIDFMAWPEGASLARVPDATGAPRFCEAASPGATNEGCAELPGRPLASGRARRLETAGDFAALARGGTEVGEAGVKFVVDMAANDAVHLLSTETWALHYTFIREQIQREPHLDRCDPAQAAEFNTGWGLFSQSEYFRVEGRRFLLGTLVQHTNGAKTVEFAPGDKIVGAQMRRAFFAAMKAVPDPEAWSIRPTEARQLAEARAIEGTAPLVGPNAPYRGLTYQPLNPAEGFGTLTFVPGRELETAELGPNVIVVTDDVPNETAFMGGLITEAFQTPLSHVNVLARGRGTPNMALRGAREDERLKGLFGKLVRLEVRATDFDLREATAQEADAYWEARKPKGERLSPALDVSVRGVVPLDAANYAMSDSIGAKAAGMAELYRVSGVGAYCPPDLIPLYVPPAAFAIPFSHYMDHFQASGAAELLAELEQDPEFRADPRAHAEGLAEVRARMLEHPVDRALLSEVEAAVERRFGGDRVRLRSSSNTEDLATFNGAGLHTSTSGDLDAASSSIEDALRTVWSSLWNTRAYDEREFGHVEQARAAMAVLVHQSWQSERAQGVAISRNALDATRDSQYYINAQIGEASVTNPAPGVTSDEIVYTPPPRTVKAEYHARSSLTRGRDVLSFPEVQRLGCVLGSIHDHYRPLVDPEGENRLYAMQIEWKLIGPERRLLVKQARPYSFGALEAPGDCREY
;
A
#
# COMPACT_ATOMS: atom_id res chain seq x y z
N MET A 1 -63.27 10.97 -12.40
CA MET A 1 -63.90 11.94 -13.33
C MET A 1 -63.29 11.70 -14.71
N SER A 2 -64.16 11.42 -15.70
CA SER A 2 -64.00 11.44 -17.18
C SER A 2 -62.77 10.74 -17.78
N LEU A 3 -62.82 9.67 -18.58
CA LEU A 3 -63.77 9.21 -19.62
C LEU A 3 -64.13 10.27 -20.67
N ALA A 4 -63.49 10.17 -21.83
CA ALA A 4 -64.03 10.60 -23.12
C ALA A 4 -63.58 9.63 -24.22
N THR A 5 -64.57 9.00 -24.82
CA THR A 5 -64.56 8.09 -25.98
C THR A 5 -64.58 8.88 -27.28
N PHE A 6 -64.01 8.32 -28.36
CA PHE A 6 -64.60 8.42 -29.70
C PHE A 6 -64.42 7.12 -30.49
N VAL A 7 -65.51 6.73 -31.14
CA VAL A 7 -65.74 5.55 -31.97
C VAL A 7 -65.48 5.91 -33.44
N GLY A 8 -65.00 4.95 -34.24
CA GLY A 8 -65.12 5.00 -35.70
C GLY A 8 -64.42 3.86 -36.43
N CYS A 9 -65.18 2.82 -36.81
CA CYS A 9 -64.75 1.76 -37.71
C CYS A 9 -64.85 2.20 -39.18
N SER A 10 -63.85 1.89 -39.99
CA SER A 10 -64.02 1.52 -41.40
C SER A 10 -62.83 0.66 -41.82
N GLY A 11 -63.12 -0.57 -42.24
CA GLY A 11 -62.11 -1.56 -42.58
C GLY A 11 -61.44 -1.32 -43.92
N GLU A 12 -60.15 -1.62 -43.95
CA GLU A 12 -59.43 -2.18 -45.09
C GLU A 12 -58.35 -3.09 -44.48
N THR A 13 -58.37 -4.37 -44.84
CA THR A 13 -57.37 -5.36 -44.43
C THR A 13 -56.06 -5.04 -45.14
N PRO A 14 -54.95 -4.73 -44.45
CA PRO A 14 -53.64 -4.70 -45.08
C PRO A 14 -53.21 -6.13 -45.39
N ALA A 15 -52.58 -6.34 -46.54
CA ALA A 15 -51.97 -7.62 -46.91
C ALA A 15 -51.04 -8.13 -45.78
N PRO A 16 -50.94 -9.46 -45.57
CA PRO A 16 -49.96 -9.98 -44.63
C PRO A 16 -48.56 -9.50 -45.05
N PRO A 17 -47.70 -9.09 -44.09
CA PRO A 17 -46.33 -8.75 -44.41
C PRO A 17 -45.68 -9.98 -45.07
N PRO A 18 -44.76 -9.79 -46.04
CA PRO A 18 -44.06 -10.92 -46.62
C PRO A 18 -43.38 -11.69 -45.48
N GLU A 19 -43.53 -13.01 -45.49
CA GLU A 19 -42.78 -13.89 -44.60
C GLU A 19 -41.31 -13.49 -44.71
N GLN A 20 -40.77 -12.96 -43.60
CA GLN A 20 -39.34 -12.86 -43.43
C GLN A 20 -38.82 -14.30 -43.48
N THR A 21 -38.28 -14.67 -44.63
CA THR A 21 -37.47 -15.87 -44.76
C THR A 21 -36.31 -15.70 -43.79
N SER A 22 -36.43 -16.25 -42.58
CA SER A 22 -35.31 -16.39 -41.67
C SER A 22 -34.34 -17.35 -42.36
N THR A 23 -33.35 -16.82 -43.06
CA THR A 23 -32.26 -17.60 -43.60
C THR A 23 -31.62 -18.32 -42.41
N ARG A 24 -31.87 -19.62 -42.26
CA ARG A 24 -31.12 -20.46 -41.34
C ARG A 24 -29.70 -20.54 -41.90
N CYS A 25 -28.76 -19.87 -41.26
CA CYS A 25 -27.35 -20.04 -41.54
C CYS A 25 -26.95 -21.46 -41.12
N ASP A 26 -26.39 -22.26 -42.02
CA ASP A 26 -25.82 -23.58 -41.67
C ASP A 26 -24.36 -23.46 -41.18
N PHE A 27 -23.79 -22.23 -41.16
CA PHE A 27 -22.45 -21.88 -40.66
C PHE A 27 -21.30 -22.78 -41.17
N VAL A 28 -21.37 -23.24 -42.42
CA VAL A 28 -20.35 -24.07 -43.07
C VAL A 28 -19.43 -23.22 -43.96
N LEU A 29 -18.12 -23.37 -43.83
CA LEU A 29 -17.13 -22.73 -44.72
C LEU A 29 -17.19 -23.32 -46.14
N PRO A 30 -17.15 -22.50 -47.22
CA PRO A 30 -16.99 -23.02 -48.58
C PRO A 30 -15.62 -23.71 -48.73
N ALA A 31 -15.62 -24.90 -49.35
CA ALA A 31 -14.41 -25.69 -49.52
C ALA A 31 -13.39 -24.96 -50.44
N GLY A 32 -12.28 -24.49 -49.87
CA GLY A 32 -11.08 -24.14 -50.66
C GLY A 32 -10.27 -22.88 -50.35
N GLY A 33 -10.45 -22.18 -49.23
CA GLY A 33 -9.51 -21.10 -48.87
C GLY A 33 -9.95 -20.27 -47.66
N ALA A 34 -8.98 -19.83 -46.85
CA ALA A 34 -9.21 -18.88 -45.78
C ALA A 34 -9.92 -17.63 -46.33
N PRO A 35 -11.07 -17.21 -45.78
CA PRO A 35 -11.74 -16.01 -46.24
C PRO A 35 -10.92 -14.78 -45.83
N ALA A 36 -10.84 -13.79 -46.72
CA ALA A 36 -10.29 -12.48 -46.36
C ALA A 36 -11.26 -11.80 -45.37
N PRO A 37 -10.79 -11.28 -44.22
CA PRO A 37 -11.63 -10.55 -43.28
C PRO A 37 -12.27 -9.37 -44.01
N SER A 38 -13.60 -9.31 -44.03
CA SER A 38 -14.35 -8.31 -44.79
C SER A 38 -15.46 -7.62 -43.98
N GLY A 39 -15.42 -7.76 -42.65
CA GLY A 39 -16.38 -7.17 -41.74
C GLY A 39 -15.88 -5.92 -41.02
N ASP A 40 -16.77 -4.94 -40.86
CA ASP A 40 -16.60 -3.76 -40.00
C ASP A 40 -16.43 -4.15 -38.50
N LEU A 41 -16.88 -5.35 -38.11
CA LEU A 41 -16.73 -5.92 -36.76
C LEU A 41 -15.62 -6.97 -36.75
N ARG A 42 -14.69 -6.87 -35.80
CA ARG A 42 -13.51 -7.74 -35.68
C ARG A 42 -13.37 -8.30 -34.27
N ILE A 43 -12.73 -9.45 -34.14
CA ILE A 43 -12.28 -9.98 -32.86
C ILE A 43 -11.04 -9.17 -32.46
N ASN A 44 -11.11 -8.51 -31.31
CA ASN A 44 -10.09 -7.56 -30.84
C ASN A 44 -9.11 -8.18 -29.86
N GLU A 45 -9.65 -8.81 -28.81
CA GLU A 45 -8.90 -9.39 -27.71
C GLU A 45 -9.61 -10.66 -27.22
N VAL A 46 -8.85 -11.70 -26.88
CA VAL A 46 -9.37 -12.95 -26.32
C VAL A 46 -8.54 -13.36 -25.13
N MET A 47 -9.16 -13.78 -24.03
CA MET A 47 -8.46 -14.34 -22.87
C MET A 47 -8.98 -15.73 -22.56
N THR A 48 -8.05 -16.67 -22.41
CA THR A 48 -8.30 -18.05 -21.96
C THR A 48 -7.55 -18.27 -20.66
N GLY A 49 -8.24 -18.60 -19.58
CA GLY A 49 -7.66 -18.70 -18.24
C GLY A 49 -7.57 -17.36 -17.51
N ASN A 50 -8.65 -16.58 -17.52
CA ASN A 50 -8.75 -15.35 -16.72
C ASN A 50 -8.69 -15.69 -15.22
N ASP A 51 -7.67 -15.18 -14.52
CA ASP A 51 -7.46 -15.34 -13.07
C ASP A 51 -7.43 -13.95 -12.42
N GLY A 52 -8.41 -13.10 -12.79
CA GLY A 52 -8.60 -11.78 -12.23
C GLY A 52 -8.04 -10.61 -13.04
N ALA A 53 -7.74 -10.80 -14.33
CA ALA A 53 -7.40 -9.69 -15.24
C ALA A 53 -8.61 -8.82 -15.53
N TRP A 54 -9.80 -9.43 -15.55
CA TRP A 54 -11.08 -8.75 -15.58
C TRP A 54 -12.15 -9.55 -14.84
N VAL A 55 -13.28 -8.91 -14.56
CA VAL A 55 -14.44 -9.56 -13.93
C VAL A 55 -15.73 -9.21 -14.65
N ASP A 56 -16.67 -10.14 -14.60
CA ASP A 56 -18.02 -9.96 -15.12
C ASP A 56 -18.91 -9.08 -14.23
N GLU A 57 -20.18 -8.99 -14.61
CA GLU A 57 -21.20 -8.22 -13.90
C GLU A 57 -21.50 -8.73 -12.48
N ILE A 58 -21.12 -9.96 -12.14
CA ILE A 58 -21.35 -10.57 -10.83
C ILE A 58 -20.07 -10.80 -10.00
N GLY A 59 -18.89 -10.61 -10.58
CA GLY A 59 -17.58 -10.74 -9.96
C GLY A 59 -16.78 -12.00 -10.35
N GLU A 60 -17.22 -12.77 -11.33
CA GLU A 60 -16.52 -13.98 -11.78
C GLU A 60 -15.40 -13.64 -12.77
N THR A 61 -14.35 -14.46 -12.79
CA THR A 61 -13.18 -14.27 -13.65
C THR A 61 -13.23 -15.20 -14.85
N ASP A 62 -14.27 -15.07 -15.67
CA ASP A 62 -14.46 -15.93 -16.83
C ASP A 62 -13.61 -15.53 -18.03
N ASP A 63 -13.41 -16.49 -18.93
CA ASP A 63 -12.81 -16.27 -20.23
C ASP A 63 -13.64 -15.26 -21.03
N PHE A 64 -12.99 -14.39 -21.80
CA PHE A 64 -13.71 -13.36 -22.55
C PHE A 64 -13.26 -13.25 -24.00
N ILE A 65 -14.17 -12.74 -24.81
CA ILE A 65 -13.96 -12.34 -26.20
C ILE A 65 -14.40 -10.88 -26.32
N GLU A 66 -13.50 -10.00 -26.71
CA GLU A 66 -13.79 -8.62 -27.05
C GLU A 66 -13.91 -8.45 -28.57
N LEU A 67 -14.96 -7.76 -29.00
CA LEU A 67 -15.17 -7.34 -30.38
C LEU A 67 -15.01 -5.83 -30.52
N VAL A 68 -14.52 -5.38 -31.66
CA VAL A 68 -14.36 -3.95 -31.99
C VAL A 68 -15.01 -3.61 -33.34
N ASN A 69 -15.68 -2.47 -33.41
CA ASN A 69 -16.19 -1.91 -34.65
C ASN A 69 -15.14 -0.98 -35.30
N ILE A 70 -14.44 -1.46 -36.31
CA ILE A 70 -13.46 -0.70 -37.10
C ILE A 70 -14.09 0.09 -38.26
N GLY A 71 -15.40 -0.03 -38.47
CA GLY A 71 -16.15 0.69 -39.50
C GLY A 71 -16.45 2.15 -39.12
N ASP A 72 -17.01 2.90 -40.07
CA ASP A 72 -17.40 4.31 -39.91
C ASP A 72 -18.88 4.51 -39.52
N ARG A 73 -19.62 3.40 -39.35
CA ARG A 73 -21.05 3.37 -39.01
C ARG A 73 -21.32 2.53 -37.78
N ALA A 74 -22.46 2.79 -37.13
CA ALA A 74 -22.93 1.93 -36.04
C ALA A 74 -23.41 0.57 -36.57
N LEU A 75 -23.13 -0.50 -35.82
CA LEU A 75 -23.50 -1.88 -36.13
C LEU A 75 -24.53 -2.40 -35.11
N ASP A 76 -25.47 -3.24 -35.54
CA ASP A 76 -26.32 -4.01 -34.62
C ASP A 76 -25.70 -5.40 -34.40
N LEU A 77 -25.19 -5.63 -33.18
CA LEU A 77 -24.53 -6.89 -32.82
C LEU A 77 -25.50 -8.09 -32.93
N GLY A 78 -26.81 -7.89 -32.78
CA GLY A 78 -27.80 -8.98 -32.84
C GLY A 78 -27.86 -9.72 -34.18
N GLU A 79 -27.30 -9.12 -35.23
CA GLU A 79 -27.21 -9.74 -36.55
C GLU A 79 -25.96 -10.65 -36.72
N TYR A 80 -24.99 -10.57 -35.81
CA TYR A 80 -23.75 -11.33 -35.80
C TYR A 80 -23.84 -12.57 -34.90
N ALA A 81 -22.92 -13.52 -35.07
CA ALA A 81 -22.82 -14.70 -34.23
C ALA A 81 -21.36 -15.09 -33.93
N LEU A 82 -21.11 -15.64 -32.73
CA LEU A 82 -19.82 -16.16 -32.29
C LEU A 82 -19.86 -17.68 -32.12
N GLY A 83 -18.74 -18.36 -32.37
CA GLY A 83 -18.61 -19.79 -32.09
C GLY A 83 -17.16 -20.26 -31.99
N GLU A 84 -16.96 -21.41 -31.33
CA GLU A 84 -15.66 -22.07 -31.21
C GLU A 84 -15.44 -23.20 -32.23
N LYS A 85 -16.50 -23.65 -32.90
CA LYS A 85 -16.49 -24.78 -33.85
C LYS A 85 -17.18 -24.40 -35.15
N LEU A 86 -16.76 -25.04 -36.24
CA LEU A 86 -17.42 -24.90 -37.53
C LEU A 86 -18.83 -25.50 -37.46
N GLY A 87 -19.84 -24.75 -37.89
CA GLY A 87 -21.24 -25.18 -37.84
C GLY A 87 -21.98 -24.88 -36.54
N GLU A 88 -21.28 -24.43 -35.48
CA GLU A 88 -21.88 -24.12 -34.16
C GLU A 88 -21.59 -22.65 -33.82
N ALA A 89 -22.63 -21.81 -33.80
CA ALA A 89 -22.52 -20.40 -33.45
C ALA A 89 -23.76 -19.89 -32.72
N THR A 90 -23.55 -18.98 -31.78
CA THR A 90 -24.56 -18.30 -30.98
C THR A 90 -24.72 -16.87 -31.45
N ARG A 91 -25.97 -16.44 -31.72
CA ARG A 91 -26.25 -15.04 -32.04
C ARG A 91 -25.95 -14.15 -30.84
N LEU A 92 -25.30 -13.02 -31.10
CA LEU A 92 -25.04 -12.02 -30.08
C LEU A 92 -26.34 -11.32 -29.65
N PRO A 93 -26.38 -10.71 -28.45
CA PRO A 93 -27.50 -9.89 -28.02
C PRO A 93 -27.66 -8.64 -28.90
N GLN A 94 -28.89 -8.15 -29.00
CA GLN A 94 -29.17 -6.91 -29.72
C GLN A 94 -28.56 -5.71 -28.97
N GLN A 95 -27.48 -5.16 -29.52
CA GLN A 95 -26.77 -4.01 -29.00
C GLN A 95 -26.23 -3.19 -30.17
N THR A 96 -26.46 -1.88 -30.15
CA THR A 96 -25.85 -0.98 -31.14
C THR A 96 -24.44 -0.61 -30.71
N LEU A 97 -23.45 -0.88 -31.56
CA LEU A 97 -22.05 -0.56 -31.34
C LEU A 97 -21.60 0.55 -32.32
N GLY A 98 -21.24 1.72 -31.80
CA GLY A 98 -20.77 2.85 -32.61
C GLY A 98 -19.37 2.62 -33.22
N PRO A 99 -18.92 3.45 -34.18
CA PRO A 99 -17.55 3.43 -34.70
C PRO A 99 -16.52 3.50 -33.58
N GLY A 100 -15.50 2.64 -33.61
CA GLY A 100 -14.47 2.52 -32.57
C GLY A 100 -14.95 1.93 -31.24
N GLY A 101 -16.25 1.60 -31.11
CA GLY A 101 -16.77 0.98 -29.89
C GLY A 101 -16.34 -0.48 -29.76
N THR A 102 -16.13 -0.93 -28.52
CA THR A 102 -15.89 -2.34 -28.19
C THR A 102 -17.05 -2.98 -27.43
N ALA A 103 -17.14 -4.32 -27.50
CA ALA A 103 -18.12 -5.11 -26.77
C ALA A 103 -17.49 -6.41 -26.26
N LEU A 104 -17.64 -6.67 -24.96
CA LEU A 104 -17.11 -7.84 -24.27
C LEU A 104 -18.19 -8.92 -24.10
N PHE A 105 -17.80 -10.18 -24.31
CA PHE A 105 -18.62 -11.37 -24.10
C PHE A 105 -17.88 -12.42 -23.28
N TRP A 106 -18.56 -13.06 -22.33
CA TRP A 106 -18.00 -14.07 -21.44
C TRP A 106 -18.24 -15.47 -22.01
N ALA A 107 -17.18 -16.26 -22.17
CA ALA A 107 -17.22 -17.63 -22.66
C ALA A 107 -17.17 -18.60 -21.48
N ASP A 108 -18.31 -18.74 -20.80
CA ASP A 108 -18.43 -19.38 -19.48
C ASP A 108 -19.45 -20.55 -19.44
N ASP A 109 -20.14 -20.83 -20.54
CA ASP A 109 -21.23 -21.81 -20.61
C ASP A 109 -22.37 -21.54 -19.61
N ALA A 110 -22.61 -20.26 -19.27
CA ALA A 110 -23.64 -19.85 -18.32
C ALA A 110 -24.56 -18.73 -18.88
N PRO A 111 -25.25 -18.96 -20.02
CA PRO A 111 -26.09 -17.93 -20.67
C PRO A 111 -27.26 -17.43 -19.80
N GLU A 112 -27.62 -18.14 -18.73
CA GLU A 112 -28.58 -17.71 -17.73
C GLU A 112 -28.11 -16.52 -16.89
N GLN A 113 -26.81 -16.24 -16.83
CA GLN A 113 -26.25 -15.12 -16.07
C GLN A 113 -26.52 -13.76 -16.73
N GLY A 114 -26.67 -13.75 -18.06
CA GLY A 114 -27.03 -12.52 -18.78
C GLY A 114 -26.75 -12.57 -20.27
N PRO A 115 -27.16 -11.52 -21.02
CA PRO A 115 -27.04 -11.48 -22.48
C PRO A 115 -25.59 -11.48 -23.01
N ARG A 116 -24.59 -11.22 -22.15
CA ARG A 116 -23.17 -11.24 -22.51
C ARG A 116 -22.50 -12.59 -22.30
N HIS A 117 -23.17 -13.54 -21.66
CA HIS A 117 -22.63 -14.87 -21.33
C HIS A 117 -22.97 -15.86 -22.45
N LEU A 118 -21.95 -16.55 -22.94
CA LEU A 118 -22.00 -17.42 -24.10
C LEU A 118 -22.18 -18.88 -23.66
N PRO A 119 -22.92 -19.71 -24.42
CA PRO A 119 -23.19 -21.11 -24.08
C PRO A 119 -22.03 -22.04 -24.44
N PHE A 120 -20.79 -21.58 -24.26
CA PHE A 120 -19.57 -22.36 -24.48
C PHE A 120 -18.39 -21.74 -23.71
N LYS A 121 -17.37 -22.57 -23.43
CA LYS A 121 -16.09 -22.16 -22.83
C LYS A 121 -14.95 -22.19 -23.83
N LEU A 122 -13.89 -21.44 -23.58
CA LEU A 122 -12.64 -21.55 -24.34
C LEU A 122 -11.71 -22.58 -23.69
N SER A 123 -10.90 -23.25 -24.51
CA SER A 123 -9.92 -24.21 -23.98
C SER A 123 -8.63 -23.49 -23.59
N SER A 124 -8.10 -23.81 -22.41
CA SER A 124 -6.82 -23.27 -21.94
C SER A 124 -5.61 -23.77 -22.72
N SER A 125 -5.74 -24.84 -23.52
CA SER A 125 -4.66 -25.34 -24.41
C SER A 125 -4.64 -24.65 -25.78
N GLY A 126 -5.42 -23.58 -25.93
CA GLY A 126 -5.63 -22.83 -27.18
C GLY A 126 -7.06 -23.02 -27.70
N ALA A 127 -7.57 -21.99 -28.36
CA ALA A 127 -8.94 -21.92 -28.83
C ALA A 127 -9.04 -21.29 -30.23
N ARG A 128 -10.07 -21.63 -30.99
CA ARG A 128 -10.40 -20.93 -32.24
C ARG A 128 -11.69 -20.16 -32.04
N VAL A 129 -11.65 -18.85 -32.23
CA VAL A 129 -12.83 -17.98 -32.16
C VAL A 129 -13.25 -17.59 -33.57
N LEU A 130 -14.53 -17.81 -33.90
CA LEU A 130 -15.12 -17.56 -35.21
C LEU A 130 -16.24 -16.51 -35.09
N LEU A 131 -16.14 -15.43 -35.86
CA LEU A 131 -17.16 -14.38 -35.93
C LEU A 131 -17.87 -14.44 -37.28
N TRP A 132 -19.20 -14.48 -37.27
CA TRP A 132 -20.05 -14.59 -38.46
C TRP A 132 -20.85 -13.32 -38.69
N ALA A 133 -20.86 -12.85 -39.94
CA ALA A 133 -21.62 -11.69 -40.39
C ALA A 133 -23.12 -12.01 -40.58
N PRO A 134 -23.98 -10.99 -40.73
CA PRO A 134 -25.41 -11.17 -41.02
C PRO A 134 -25.69 -11.96 -42.30
N SER A 135 -24.74 -11.92 -43.26
CA SER A 135 -24.76 -12.68 -44.52
C SER A 135 -24.44 -14.17 -44.36
N CYS A 136 -24.20 -14.65 -43.14
CA CYS A 136 -23.67 -15.97 -42.81
C CYS A 136 -22.24 -16.24 -43.36
N ALA A 137 -21.53 -15.21 -43.83
CA ALA A 137 -20.11 -15.32 -44.16
C ALA A 137 -19.25 -15.18 -42.90
N LEU A 138 -18.08 -15.82 -42.87
CA LEU A 138 -17.11 -15.59 -41.81
C LEU A 138 -16.61 -14.14 -41.90
N ALA A 139 -16.85 -13.37 -40.85
CA ALA A 139 -16.45 -11.96 -40.74
C ALA A 139 -14.99 -11.85 -40.27
N ASP A 140 -14.63 -12.62 -39.26
CA ASP A 140 -13.28 -12.71 -38.69
C ASP A 140 -13.06 -14.08 -38.05
N ALA A 141 -11.79 -14.45 -37.87
CA ALA A 141 -11.40 -15.62 -37.11
C ALA A 141 -10.07 -15.36 -36.39
N MET A 142 -9.93 -15.95 -35.21
CA MET A 142 -8.72 -15.85 -34.40
C MET A 142 -8.34 -17.23 -33.85
N ASP A 143 -7.11 -17.65 -34.18
CA ASP A 143 -6.47 -18.84 -33.62
C ASP A 143 -5.67 -18.44 -32.39
N VAL A 144 -6.26 -18.63 -31.22
CA VAL A 144 -5.66 -18.30 -29.93
C VAL A 144 -4.74 -19.45 -29.51
N PRO A 145 -3.43 -19.21 -29.30
CA PRO A 145 -2.52 -20.23 -28.79
C PRO A 145 -2.83 -20.55 -27.32
N GLU A 146 -2.13 -21.52 -26.73
CA GLU A 146 -2.11 -21.67 -25.27
C GLU A 146 -1.59 -20.38 -24.65
N LEU A 147 -2.38 -19.78 -23.75
CA LEU A 147 -2.03 -18.55 -23.06
C LEU A 147 -1.61 -18.85 -21.62
N PRO A 148 -0.58 -18.16 -21.09
CA PRO A 148 -0.37 -18.10 -19.66
C PRO A 148 -1.60 -17.49 -18.95
N ARG A 149 -1.78 -17.82 -17.66
CA ARG A 149 -2.92 -17.31 -16.87
C ARG A 149 -2.96 -15.79 -16.88
N SER A 150 -4.15 -15.23 -17.03
CA SER A 150 -4.41 -13.78 -17.04
C SER A 150 -3.68 -12.98 -18.13
N GLU A 151 -3.14 -13.64 -19.16
CA GLU A 151 -2.64 -13.00 -20.37
C GLU A 151 -3.68 -13.09 -21.48
N SER A 152 -3.70 -12.09 -22.38
CA SER A 152 -4.66 -12.01 -23.48
C SER A 152 -3.99 -12.15 -24.83
N TYR A 153 -4.76 -12.50 -25.85
CA TYR A 153 -4.34 -12.50 -27.24
C TYR A 153 -5.05 -11.34 -27.95
N ALA A 154 -4.31 -10.26 -28.17
CA ALA A 154 -4.85 -8.95 -28.54
C ALA A 154 -4.31 -8.47 -29.89
N ARG A 155 -5.15 -7.82 -30.70
CA ARG A 155 -4.73 -7.13 -31.93
C ARG A 155 -4.16 -5.75 -31.58
N LEU A 156 -2.95 -5.48 -32.08
CA LEU A 156 -2.24 -4.23 -31.87
C LEU A 156 -1.85 -3.61 -33.23
N PRO A 157 -2.47 -2.52 -33.69
CA PRO A 157 -3.60 -1.79 -33.10
C PRO A 157 -4.95 -2.50 -33.19
N ASP A 158 -5.95 -1.98 -32.47
CA ASP A 158 -7.31 -2.52 -32.40
C ASP A 158 -7.86 -2.93 -33.76
N GLY A 159 -8.39 -4.16 -33.82
CA GLY A 159 -9.09 -4.72 -34.98
C GLY A 159 -8.27 -4.85 -36.29
N THR A 160 -7.04 -4.33 -36.34
CA THR A 160 -6.25 -4.18 -37.57
C THR A 160 -4.86 -4.81 -37.48
N GLY A 161 -4.28 -4.85 -36.29
CA GLY A 161 -3.01 -5.49 -36.00
C GLY A 161 -3.01 -7.01 -36.11
N GLU A 162 -1.80 -7.56 -36.25
CA GLU A 162 -1.55 -8.98 -36.03
C GLU A 162 -1.70 -9.29 -34.54
N PRO A 163 -2.47 -10.33 -34.17
CA PRO A 163 -2.71 -10.62 -32.77
C PRO A 163 -1.45 -11.18 -32.11
N SER A 164 -1.17 -10.68 -30.90
CA SER A 164 0.01 -11.03 -30.11
C SER A 164 -0.41 -11.41 -28.69
N ILE A 165 0.38 -12.28 -28.04
CA ILE A 165 0.18 -12.56 -26.61
C ILE A 165 0.62 -11.32 -25.84
N CYS A 166 -0.32 -10.70 -25.14
CA CYS A 166 -0.11 -9.54 -24.30
C CYS A 166 -0.28 -9.91 -22.84
N ARG A 167 0.73 -9.53 -22.05
CA ARG A 167 0.74 -9.76 -20.61
C ARG A 167 -0.34 -8.95 -19.89
N TYR A 168 -0.62 -7.75 -20.37
CA TYR A 168 -1.63 -6.86 -19.79
C TYR A 168 -2.88 -6.85 -20.65
N ALA A 169 -3.99 -7.29 -20.07
CA ALA A 169 -5.26 -7.26 -20.76
C ALA A 169 -5.85 -5.84 -20.81
N THR A 170 -6.51 -5.51 -21.91
CA THR A 170 -7.11 -4.20 -22.16
C THR A 170 -8.62 -4.24 -22.40
N PRO A 171 -9.40 -5.06 -21.65
CA PRO A 171 -10.84 -5.15 -21.89
C PRO A 171 -11.51 -3.79 -21.68
N GLU A 172 -12.40 -3.47 -22.62
CA GLU A 172 -13.12 -2.20 -22.73
C GLU A 172 -12.20 -0.97 -22.92
N ARG A 173 -10.93 -1.17 -23.30
CA ARG A 173 -9.95 -0.12 -23.59
C ARG A 173 -9.28 -0.37 -24.94
N GLU A 174 -8.63 0.66 -25.47
CA GLU A 174 -7.79 0.50 -26.66
C GLU A 174 -6.56 -0.36 -26.30
N ASN A 175 -6.21 -1.34 -27.14
CA ASN A 175 -5.02 -2.18 -26.95
C ASN A 175 -3.73 -1.40 -27.24
N GLY A 176 -3.80 -0.35 -28.07
CA GLY A 176 -2.66 0.49 -28.45
C GLY A 176 -1.76 -0.13 -29.53
N GLU A 177 -0.54 0.39 -29.67
CA GLU A 177 0.42 -0.05 -30.70
C GLU A 177 1.35 -1.18 -30.21
N SER A 178 1.37 -1.47 -28.90
CA SER A 178 2.28 -2.42 -28.24
C SER A 178 1.61 -3.03 -27.01
N CYS A 179 2.05 -4.22 -26.57
CA CYS A 179 1.61 -4.86 -25.32
C CYS A 179 2.22 -4.19 -24.06
N ASP A 180 2.46 -2.88 -24.09
CA ASP A 180 3.05 -2.16 -22.98
C ASP A 180 2.09 -2.15 -21.77
N PRO A 181 2.60 -2.01 -20.53
CA PRO A 181 1.75 -1.89 -19.36
C PRO A 181 0.73 -0.78 -19.59
N PRO A 182 -0.58 -1.01 -19.35
CA PRO A 182 -1.56 0.05 -19.46
C PRO A 182 -1.12 1.19 -18.56
N GLU A 183 -1.21 2.43 -19.06
CA GLU A 183 -1.06 3.57 -18.18
C GLU A 183 -2.08 3.36 -17.04
N PRO A 184 -1.60 3.18 -15.80
CA PRO A 184 -2.51 2.89 -14.71
C PRO A 184 -3.47 4.05 -14.64
N PRO A 185 -4.74 3.76 -14.32
CA PRO A 185 -5.77 4.79 -14.32
C PRO A 185 -5.18 5.98 -13.59
N SER A 186 -5.01 7.09 -14.32
CA SER A 186 -4.68 8.35 -13.68
C SER A 186 -5.70 8.44 -12.57
N LEU A 187 -5.25 8.50 -11.32
CA LEU A 187 -6.08 8.96 -10.23
C LEU A 187 -6.32 10.44 -10.55
N GLY A 188 -7.12 10.67 -11.59
CA GLY A 188 -7.50 11.96 -12.08
C GLY A 188 -8.13 12.58 -10.87
N ASP A 189 -7.48 13.62 -10.36
CA ASP A 189 -8.16 14.52 -9.47
C ASP A 189 -9.25 15.15 -10.34
N ASN A 190 -10.44 14.54 -10.33
CA ASN A 190 -11.69 15.18 -10.74
C ASN A 190 -11.94 16.44 -9.88
N VAL A 191 -11.11 16.65 -8.85
CA VAL A 191 -11.06 17.79 -7.95
C VAL A 191 -9.89 18.70 -8.32
N ASN A 192 -10.15 19.69 -9.17
CA ASN A 192 -9.21 20.79 -9.42
C ASN A 192 -9.60 22.04 -8.61
N PHE A 193 -8.63 22.80 -8.11
CA PHE A 193 -8.85 24.08 -7.44
C PHE A 193 -8.29 25.24 -8.26
N ALA A 194 -8.87 26.42 -8.12
CA ALA A 194 -8.36 27.65 -8.70
C ALA A 194 -6.93 27.94 -8.20
N PRO A 195 -6.02 28.41 -9.07
CA PRO A 195 -4.67 28.76 -8.67
C PRO A 195 -4.66 29.92 -7.67
N TYR A 196 -3.72 29.86 -6.73
CA TYR A 196 -3.52 30.90 -5.72
C TYR A 196 -2.28 31.74 -6.07
N PRO A 197 -2.42 33.07 -6.28
CA PRO A 197 -1.28 33.94 -6.48
C PRO A 197 -0.64 34.29 -5.13
N TRP A 198 0.61 33.88 -4.93
CA TRP A 198 1.36 34.22 -3.71
C TRP A 198 1.68 35.71 -3.65
N PRO A 199 1.54 36.35 -2.47
CA PRO A 199 2.08 37.68 -2.25
C PRO A 199 3.61 37.61 -2.13
N ALA A 200 4.33 38.32 -2.99
CA ALA A 200 5.79 38.42 -2.92
C ALA A 200 6.21 39.78 -2.32
N PRO A 201 7.06 39.82 -1.27
CA PRO A 201 7.63 38.69 -0.52
C PRO A 201 6.68 38.12 0.54
N PHE A 202 6.82 36.84 0.88
CA PHE A 202 6.12 36.20 2.01
C PHE A 202 7.12 35.56 3.00
N PRO A 203 6.97 35.76 4.32
CA PRO A 203 6.07 36.73 4.94
C PRO A 203 6.51 38.17 4.63
N ALA A 204 5.54 39.08 4.50
CA ALA A 204 5.84 40.49 4.34
C ALA A 204 6.46 41.06 5.63
N ILE A 205 7.58 41.76 5.50
CA ILE A 205 8.20 42.49 6.62
C ILE A 205 7.54 43.87 6.71
N ALA A 206 7.19 44.31 7.93
CA ALA A 206 6.28 45.44 8.13
C ALA A 206 6.97 46.81 8.14
N GLY A 207 8.27 46.86 8.45
CA GLY A 207 9.04 48.09 8.55
C GLY A 207 10.22 48.18 7.59
N PRO A 208 10.83 49.36 7.47
CA PRO A 208 11.90 49.63 6.51
C PRO A 208 13.25 49.04 6.92
N LEU A 209 13.37 48.62 8.19
CA LEU A 209 14.54 47.95 8.75
C LEU A 209 14.25 46.47 8.96
N VAL A 210 15.20 45.62 8.58
CA VAL A 210 15.10 44.16 8.61
C VAL A 210 16.29 43.58 9.37
N ILE A 211 16.07 42.49 10.11
CA ILE A 211 17.15 41.75 10.78
C ILE A 211 17.77 40.84 9.71
N SER A 212 19.02 41.12 9.33
CA SER A 212 19.71 40.43 8.22
C SER A 212 20.54 39.24 8.69
N GLU A 213 21.23 39.36 9.82
CA GLU A 213 22.13 38.32 10.33
C GLU A 213 22.24 38.35 11.86
N LEU A 214 22.39 37.17 12.47
CA LEU A 214 22.49 36.98 13.91
C LEU A 214 23.68 36.06 14.23
N SER A 215 24.52 36.45 15.18
CA SER A 215 25.59 35.60 15.74
C SER A 215 25.48 35.61 17.27
N LEU A 216 24.86 34.58 17.84
CA LEU A 216 24.49 34.54 19.26
C LEU A 216 25.23 33.49 20.08
N ARG A 217 25.91 32.52 19.45
CA ARG A 217 26.65 31.46 20.16
C ARG A 217 28.01 31.15 19.51
N PRO A 218 29.13 31.70 20.04
CA PRO A 218 29.19 32.63 21.17
C PRO A 218 28.55 33.99 20.85
N ALA A 219 28.18 34.73 21.89
CA ALA A 219 27.55 36.05 21.76
C ALA A 219 28.43 37.01 20.92
N GLY A 220 27.88 37.50 19.80
CA GLY A 220 28.58 38.32 18.82
C GLY A 220 27.80 39.58 18.45
N PHE A 221 26.78 39.45 17.59
CA PHE A 221 26.02 40.59 17.10
C PHE A 221 24.61 40.24 16.60
N VAL A 222 23.78 41.27 16.48
CA VAL A 222 22.56 41.30 15.66
C VAL A 222 22.74 42.37 14.60
N GLU A 223 22.57 42.03 13.34
CA GLU A 223 22.68 42.97 12.24
C GLU A 223 21.32 43.40 11.72
N VAL A 224 21.19 44.70 11.46
CA VAL A 224 19.99 45.32 10.91
C VAL A 224 20.35 46.03 9.61
N LEU A 225 19.60 45.74 8.55
CA LEU A 225 19.72 46.31 7.21
C LEU A 225 18.54 47.28 6.97
N ASN A 226 18.83 48.43 6.34
CA ASN A 226 17.78 49.27 5.75
C ASN A 226 17.41 48.73 4.36
N ALA A 227 16.26 48.05 4.28
CA ALA A 227 15.74 47.47 3.04
C ALA A 227 14.82 48.43 2.27
N SER A 228 14.65 49.67 2.73
CA SER A 228 13.85 50.70 2.05
C SER A 228 14.68 51.54 1.08
N ASP A 229 13.99 52.36 0.28
CA ASP A 229 14.56 53.34 -0.65
C ASP A 229 14.80 54.72 0.00
N GLU A 230 14.50 54.88 1.29
CA GLU A 230 14.71 56.10 2.05
C GLU A 230 15.71 55.90 3.20
N ALA A 231 16.32 56.99 3.66
CA ALA A 231 17.16 56.94 4.86
C ALA A 231 16.30 56.81 6.12
N VAL A 232 16.67 55.91 7.04
CA VAL A 232 15.86 55.58 8.22
C VAL A 232 16.63 55.88 9.51
N ALA A 233 16.06 56.73 10.37
CA ALA A 233 16.61 57.04 11.70
C ALA A 233 16.40 55.88 12.69
N LEU A 234 17.43 55.54 13.46
CA LEU A 234 17.40 54.43 14.42
C LEU A 234 16.71 54.76 15.75
N ASP A 235 16.57 56.04 16.10
CA ASP A 235 15.98 56.50 17.36
C ASP A 235 14.49 56.14 17.52
N GLY A 236 13.79 55.91 16.41
CA GLY A 236 12.43 55.39 16.36
C GLY A 236 12.31 53.87 16.52
N PHE A 237 13.42 53.14 16.69
CA PHE A 237 13.43 51.67 16.74
C PHE A 237 14.09 51.12 18.01
N ALA A 238 13.58 49.98 18.48
CA ALA A 238 14.14 49.25 19.62
C ALA A 238 14.38 47.79 19.24
N LEU A 239 15.62 47.34 19.41
CA LEU A 239 16.01 45.95 19.16
C LEU A 239 16.10 45.20 20.50
N ARG A 240 15.41 44.06 20.61
CA ARG A 240 15.31 43.31 21.87
C ARG A 240 15.52 41.81 21.67
N LEU A 241 16.20 41.21 22.63
CA LEU A 241 16.50 39.79 22.68
C LEU A 241 15.77 39.16 23.88
N SER A 242 14.99 38.11 23.66
CA SER A 242 14.23 37.43 24.73
C SER A 242 14.38 35.92 24.64
N ALA A 243 14.50 35.25 25.79
CA ALA A 243 14.22 33.82 25.87
C ALA A 243 12.72 33.57 25.65
N LEU A 244 12.37 32.45 25.01
CA LEU A 244 10.97 32.10 24.73
C LEU A 244 10.76 30.62 25.01
N ALA A 245 10.07 30.25 26.09
CA ALA A 245 9.74 28.86 26.35
C ALA A 245 8.44 28.44 25.63
N PRO A 246 8.22 27.13 25.39
CA PRO A 246 6.96 26.63 24.86
C PRO A 246 5.76 27.07 25.72
N GLY A 247 4.66 27.43 25.05
CA GLY A 247 3.42 27.89 25.68
C GLY A 247 3.41 29.34 26.16
N GLN A 248 4.53 30.06 26.11
CA GLN A 248 4.58 31.49 26.38
C GLN A 248 4.13 32.29 25.15
N ALA A 249 3.38 33.37 25.38
CA ALA A 249 3.05 34.33 24.34
C ALA A 249 4.33 35.01 23.82
N LEU A 250 4.30 35.40 22.55
CA LEU A 250 5.38 36.17 21.95
C LEU A 250 5.66 37.45 22.77
N PRO A 251 6.94 37.76 23.07
CA PRO A 251 7.29 38.92 23.89
C PRO A 251 6.80 40.22 23.27
N GLY A 252 6.22 41.11 24.09
CA GLY A 252 5.81 42.45 23.65
C GLY A 252 6.97 43.44 23.57
N ASP A 253 6.68 44.68 23.15
CA ASP A 253 7.65 45.77 23.00
C ASP A 253 8.46 46.07 24.27
N GLY A 254 7.90 45.77 25.44
CA GLY A 254 8.46 45.90 26.78
C GLY A 254 9.36 44.76 27.27
N ALA A 255 9.38 43.60 26.61
CA ALA A 255 10.02 42.38 27.12
C ALA A 255 11.42 42.12 26.54
N GLY A 256 12.26 41.42 27.31
CA GLY A 256 13.63 41.03 26.93
C GLY A 256 14.71 42.06 27.25
N VAL A 257 15.94 41.69 26.90
CA VAL A 257 17.13 42.53 27.02
C VAL A 257 17.20 43.51 25.85
N PRO A 258 17.26 44.83 26.09
CA PRO A 258 17.43 45.81 25.03
C PRO A 258 18.88 45.82 24.52
N LEU A 259 19.06 45.75 23.21
CA LEU A 259 20.37 45.87 22.56
C LEU A 259 20.61 47.33 22.14
N ALA A 260 21.75 47.88 22.57
CA ALA A 260 22.06 49.29 22.38
C ALA A 260 22.63 49.57 20.98
N TRP A 261 21.98 50.47 20.22
CA TRP A 261 22.51 50.95 18.94
C TRP A 261 23.92 51.54 19.10
N PRO A 262 24.90 51.18 18.25
CA PRO A 262 26.24 51.76 18.30
C PRO A 262 26.26 53.29 18.14
N ALA A 263 25.35 53.83 17.32
CA ALA A 263 25.13 55.26 17.11
C ALA A 263 23.61 55.56 17.05
N PRO A 264 22.95 55.79 18.20
CA PRO A 264 21.48 55.87 18.29
C PRO A 264 20.83 57.00 17.48
N SER A 265 21.57 58.08 17.20
CA SER A 265 21.10 59.23 16.41
C SER A 265 21.46 59.13 14.91
N ALA A 266 22.02 58.01 14.47
CA ALA A 266 22.34 57.79 13.07
C ALA A 266 21.09 57.44 12.25
N ALA A 267 21.14 57.78 10.97
CA ALA A 267 20.20 57.28 9.98
C ALA A 267 20.95 56.34 9.03
N LEU A 268 20.38 55.18 8.75
CA LEU A 268 20.90 54.23 7.77
C LEU A 268 20.43 54.65 6.38
N ALA A 269 21.34 54.84 5.44
CA ALA A 269 21.01 55.01 4.02
C ALA A 269 20.39 53.72 3.43
N PRO A 270 19.67 53.80 2.29
CA PRO A 270 19.19 52.62 1.57
C PRO A 270 20.31 51.59 1.34
N GLY A 271 20.10 50.35 1.76
CA GLY A 271 21.09 49.27 1.66
C GLY A 271 22.19 49.28 2.73
N GLU A 272 22.23 50.29 3.62
CA GLU A 272 23.19 50.36 4.71
C GLU A 272 22.79 49.42 5.86
N ARG A 273 23.80 48.87 6.54
CA ARG A 273 23.67 47.85 7.58
C ARG A 273 24.38 48.31 8.84
N VAL A 274 23.90 47.87 10.00
CA VAL A 274 24.56 48.10 11.28
C VAL A 274 24.60 46.82 12.10
N SER A 275 25.79 46.45 12.59
CA SER A 275 25.96 45.35 13.53
C SER A 275 25.87 45.87 14.96
N VAL A 276 24.84 45.44 15.69
CA VAL A 276 24.62 45.74 17.10
C VAL A 276 25.33 44.67 17.94
N PRO A 277 26.32 45.02 18.78
CA PRO A 277 27.07 44.04 19.57
C PRO A 277 26.17 43.35 20.60
N VAL A 278 26.38 42.05 20.78
CA VAL A 278 25.70 41.21 21.77
C VAL A 278 26.74 40.65 22.73
N SER A 279 26.56 40.85 24.03
CA SER A 279 27.44 40.33 25.07
C SER A 279 26.92 39.02 25.65
N ALA A 280 27.78 38.28 26.36
CA ALA A 280 27.37 37.07 27.08
C ALA A 280 26.30 37.33 28.15
N ALA A 281 26.19 38.57 28.66
CA ALA A 281 25.13 38.93 29.59
C ALA A 281 23.77 39.04 28.89
N ASP A 282 23.75 39.47 27.61
CA ASP A 282 22.52 39.64 26.84
C ASP A 282 21.90 38.29 26.46
N THR A 283 22.72 37.24 26.29
CA THR A 283 22.26 35.87 25.98
C THR A 283 22.08 34.97 27.20
N ALA A 284 22.32 35.47 28.43
CA ALA A 284 22.37 34.63 29.63
C ALA A 284 21.08 33.83 29.90
N GLU A 285 19.90 34.44 29.69
CA GLU A 285 18.61 33.74 29.84
C GLU A 285 18.37 32.70 28.73
N ILE A 286 18.89 32.95 27.52
CA ILE A 286 18.77 32.03 26.39
C ILE A 286 19.71 30.84 26.56
N GLU A 287 20.94 31.04 27.03
CA GLU A 287 21.88 29.96 27.37
C GLU A 287 21.34 29.04 28.49
N ALA A 288 20.45 29.55 29.34
CA ALA A 288 19.78 28.74 30.37
C ALA A 288 18.64 27.87 29.79
N SER A 289 18.17 28.16 28.57
CA SER A 289 17.19 27.33 27.86
C SER A 289 17.86 26.04 27.36
N PRO A 290 17.28 24.85 27.60
CA PRO A 290 17.84 23.58 27.13
C PRO A 290 18.11 23.54 25.63
N ASP A 291 17.29 24.25 24.85
CA ASP A 291 17.38 24.29 23.39
C ASP A 291 18.00 25.59 22.86
N PHE A 292 18.56 26.48 23.70
CA PHE A 292 18.98 27.83 23.28
C PHE A 292 17.85 28.57 22.53
N GLU A 293 16.61 28.45 23.03
CA GLU A 293 15.42 29.02 22.37
C GLU A 293 15.20 30.49 22.73
N GLY A 294 15.00 31.32 21.72
CA GLY A 294 14.73 32.74 21.90
C GLY A 294 14.19 33.43 20.66
N VAL A 295 14.07 34.75 20.79
CA VAL A 295 13.58 35.61 19.72
C VAL A 295 14.31 36.95 19.73
N VAL A 296 14.66 37.42 18.53
CA VAL A 296 15.11 38.79 18.30
C VAL A 296 13.98 39.56 17.67
N THR A 297 13.57 40.67 18.29
CA THR A 297 12.47 41.50 17.79
C THR A 297 12.93 42.93 17.60
N LEU A 298 12.64 43.48 16.43
CA LEU A 298 12.83 44.88 16.09
C LEU A 298 11.48 45.60 16.17
N TRP A 299 11.34 46.52 17.11
CA TRP A 299 10.12 47.30 17.32
C TRP A 299 10.25 48.68 16.69
N GLN A 300 9.15 49.19 16.13
CA GLN A 300 9.03 50.57 15.68
C GLN A 300 8.10 51.36 16.61
N ALA A 301 8.56 52.52 17.08
CA ALA A 301 7.79 53.37 17.97
C ALA A 301 6.41 53.70 17.37
N GLY A 302 5.36 53.56 18.19
CA GLY A 302 3.99 53.87 17.79
C GLY A 302 3.30 52.83 16.91
N ARG A 303 3.93 51.67 16.64
CA ARG A 303 3.29 50.54 15.97
C ARG A 303 3.03 49.39 16.95
N PRO A 304 1.85 48.73 16.89
CA PRO A 304 1.52 47.60 17.76
C PRO A 304 2.20 46.30 17.33
N GLU A 305 2.57 46.17 16.05
CA GLU A 305 3.26 45.00 15.50
C GLU A 305 4.77 45.28 15.36
N PRO A 306 5.63 44.26 15.51
CA PRO A 306 7.06 44.41 15.30
C PRO A 306 7.38 44.79 13.84
N SER A 307 8.44 45.57 13.66
CA SER A 307 9.02 45.89 12.35
C SER A 307 9.54 44.63 11.66
N ASP A 308 10.33 43.84 12.40
CA ASP A 308 10.81 42.53 12.00
C ASP A 308 11.06 41.64 13.23
N ARG A 309 11.07 40.33 13.03
CA ARG A 309 11.30 39.34 14.09
C ARG A 309 11.93 38.06 13.53
N ILE A 310 12.90 37.51 14.26
CA ILE A 310 13.47 36.19 13.99
C ILE A 310 13.38 35.34 15.27
N ASP A 311 12.61 34.26 15.18
CA ASP A 311 12.51 33.22 16.21
C ASP A 311 13.59 32.16 15.92
N PHE A 312 14.32 31.71 16.94
CA PHE A 312 15.43 30.74 16.77
C PHE A 312 15.49 29.73 17.92
N MET A 313 16.11 28.59 17.67
CA MET A 313 16.45 27.58 18.67
C MET A 313 17.56 26.64 18.16
N ALA A 314 17.98 25.68 18.98
CA ALA A 314 18.95 24.64 18.66
C ALA A 314 20.18 25.17 17.92
N TRP A 315 20.79 26.22 18.47
CA TRP A 315 21.84 27.01 17.79
C TRP A 315 23.18 26.25 17.77
N PRO A 316 23.74 25.90 16.58
CA PRO A 316 25.04 25.26 16.46
C PRO A 316 26.19 26.22 16.85
N GLU A 317 27.14 25.74 17.64
CA GLU A 317 28.26 26.57 18.09
C GLU A 317 29.08 27.11 16.91
N GLY A 318 29.33 28.42 16.89
CA GLY A 318 30.10 29.11 15.85
C GLY A 318 29.33 29.51 14.61
N ALA A 319 28.08 29.04 14.44
CA ALA A 319 27.24 29.38 13.29
C ALA A 319 26.57 30.75 13.44
N SER A 320 26.26 31.39 12.30
CA SER A 320 25.36 32.54 12.25
C SER A 320 24.01 32.14 11.65
N LEU A 321 22.94 32.87 11.99
CA LEU A 321 21.63 32.73 11.38
C LEU A 321 21.38 33.95 10.49
N ALA A 322 21.40 33.76 9.17
CA ALA A 322 21.36 34.84 8.18
C ALA A 322 20.17 34.69 7.23
N ARG A 323 19.56 35.80 6.81
CA ARG A 323 18.57 35.79 5.72
C ARG A 323 19.29 35.70 4.38
N VAL A 324 18.85 34.78 3.53
CA VAL A 324 19.42 34.64 2.17
C VAL A 324 18.28 34.62 1.15
N PRO A 325 18.09 35.68 0.34
CA PRO A 325 18.79 36.98 0.35
C PRO A 325 18.47 37.87 1.56
N ASP A 326 19.35 38.80 1.92
CA ASP A 326 19.38 39.56 3.19
C ASP A 326 18.08 40.25 3.60
N ALA A 327 17.28 40.71 2.64
CA ALA A 327 16.08 41.50 2.90
C ALA A 327 14.77 40.71 2.86
N THR A 328 14.72 39.59 2.12
CA THR A 328 13.48 38.88 1.81
C THR A 328 13.57 37.37 2.03
N GLY A 329 14.79 36.87 2.22
CA GLY A 329 15.06 35.46 2.43
C GLY A 329 14.58 34.94 3.77
N ALA A 330 14.33 33.64 3.81
CA ALA A 330 14.16 32.91 5.05
C ALA A 330 15.51 32.82 5.79
N PRO A 331 15.52 32.89 7.14
CA PRO A 331 16.73 32.66 7.92
C PRO A 331 17.31 31.25 7.72
N ARG A 332 18.63 31.14 7.60
CA ARG A 332 19.43 29.92 7.43
C ARG A 332 20.65 29.93 8.33
N PHE A 333 21.03 28.79 8.88
CA PHE A 333 22.32 28.68 9.56
C PHE A 333 23.46 28.61 8.56
N CYS A 334 24.39 29.56 8.65
CA CYS A 334 25.61 29.61 7.87
C CYS A 334 26.80 29.11 8.71
N GLU A 335 27.78 28.49 8.06
CA GLU A 335 29.02 28.01 8.71
C GLU A 335 29.80 29.11 9.43
N ALA A 336 29.72 30.36 8.96
CA ALA A 336 30.43 31.50 9.52
C ALA A 336 29.63 32.79 9.36
N ALA A 337 29.84 33.72 10.29
CA ALA A 337 29.22 35.04 10.27
C ALA A 337 29.85 36.00 9.24
N SER A 338 29.05 36.90 8.66
CA SER A 338 29.46 37.87 7.64
C SER A 338 29.13 39.34 8.00
N PRO A 339 29.54 39.86 9.17
CA PRO A 339 29.15 41.19 9.63
C PRO A 339 29.55 42.29 8.63
N GLY A 340 28.59 43.11 8.23
CA GLY A 340 28.75 44.22 7.30
C GLY A 340 28.86 43.82 5.82
N ALA A 341 28.73 42.53 5.48
CA ALA A 341 28.78 42.01 4.12
C ALA A 341 27.49 41.27 3.75
N THR A 342 27.12 41.28 2.47
CA THR A 342 25.90 40.61 2.00
C THR A 342 25.92 39.11 2.30
N ASN A 343 24.76 38.53 2.62
CA ASN A 343 24.65 37.11 2.99
C ASN A 343 24.55 36.18 1.75
N GLU A 344 24.68 36.71 0.53
CA GLU A 344 24.64 35.90 -0.72
C GLU A 344 25.71 34.80 -0.77
N GLY A 345 26.81 34.97 -0.03
CA GLY A 345 27.89 33.97 0.09
C GLY A 345 27.73 32.99 1.26
N CYS A 346 26.56 32.95 1.93
CA CYS A 346 26.31 32.02 3.03
C CYS A 346 26.47 30.56 2.58
N ALA A 347 27.45 29.87 3.17
CA ALA A 347 27.56 28.41 3.11
C ALA A 347 26.61 27.82 4.17
N GLU A 348 25.43 27.37 3.73
CA GLU A 348 24.41 26.79 4.62
C GLU A 348 24.90 25.50 5.28
N LEU A 349 24.64 25.34 6.58
CA LEU A 349 24.90 24.08 7.28
C LEU A 349 24.04 22.95 6.72
N PRO A 350 24.60 21.75 6.51
CA PRO A 350 23.83 20.60 6.02
C PRO A 350 22.79 20.10 7.04
N GLY A 351 22.98 20.37 8.33
CA GLY A 351 22.08 19.92 9.40
C GLY A 351 22.49 20.45 10.78
N ARG A 352 21.62 20.27 11.78
CA ARG A 352 21.90 20.55 13.19
C ARG A 352 21.27 19.50 14.13
N PRO A 353 21.80 19.32 15.36
CA PRO A 353 21.15 18.48 16.36
C PRO A 353 19.82 19.09 16.85
N LEU A 354 18.75 18.30 16.84
CA LEU A 354 17.43 18.67 17.37
C LEU A 354 17.07 17.75 18.54
N ALA A 355 17.80 17.88 19.66
CA ALA A 355 17.76 16.92 20.78
C ALA A 355 16.39 16.81 21.47
N SER A 356 15.60 17.88 21.50
CA SER A 356 14.23 17.89 22.01
C SER A 356 13.18 17.41 21.01
N GLY A 357 13.60 16.99 19.81
CA GLY A 357 12.70 16.53 18.75
C GLY A 357 11.75 17.61 18.25
N ARG A 358 12.12 18.89 18.30
CA ARG A 358 11.29 19.99 17.80
C ARG A 358 12.10 21.13 17.20
N ALA A 359 11.45 21.99 16.42
CA ALA A 359 12.00 23.24 15.91
C ALA A 359 10.95 24.37 15.89
N ARG A 360 11.37 25.63 15.90
CA ARG A 360 10.51 26.79 15.59
C ARG A 360 10.41 27.04 14.09
N ARG A 361 11.49 26.76 13.38
CA ARG A 361 11.70 27.00 11.95
C ARG A 361 12.61 25.92 11.38
N LEU A 362 12.50 25.66 10.09
CA LEU A 362 13.45 24.87 9.32
C LEU A 362 14.54 25.82 8.80
N GLU A 363 15.75 25.70 9.33
CA GLU A 363 16.85 26.65 9.15
C GLU A 363 18.11 26.00 8.59
N THR A 364 18.06 24.67 8.37
CA THR A 364 19.08 23.89 7.64
C THR A 364 18.40 22.95 6.64
N ALA A 365 19.13 22.52 5.61
CA ALA A 365 18.66 21.54 4.63
C ALA A 365 18.25 20.20 5.28
N GLY A 366 18.89 19.81 6.38
CA GLY A 366 18.64 18.55 7.09
C GLY A 366 17.52 18.59 8.14
N ASP A 367 17.01 19.77 8.52
CA ASP A 367 16.04 19.90 9.63
C ASP A 367 14.75 19.11 9.39
N PHE A 368 14.19 19.18 8.17
CA PHE A 368 12.94 18.48 7.84
C PHE A 368 13.12 16.96 7.98
N ALA A 369 14.17 16.42 7.37
CA ALA A 369 14.49 14.99 7.44
C ALA A 369 14.77 14.54 8.88
N ALA A 370 15.44 15.39 9.67
CA ALA A 370 15.71 15.09 11.07
C ALA A 370 14.44 15.01 11.93
N LEU A 371 13.47 15.90 11.70
CA LEU A 371 12.18 15.86 12.39
C LEU A 371 11.28 14.73 11.88
N ALA A 372 11.29 14.44 10.58
CA ALA A 372 10.44 13.42 9.96
C ALA A 372 10.81 11.97 10.31
N ARG A 373 11.93 11.74 11.01
CA ARG A 373 12.30 10.40 11.51
C ARG A 373 11.18 9.82 12.39
N GLY A 374 10.99 8.50 12.30
CA GLY A 374 10.05 7.73 13.13
C GLY A 374 8.56 7.90 12.82
N GLY A 375 8.16 8.70 11.82
CA GLY A 375 6.76 8.87 11.42
C GLY A 375 6.55 8.99 9.91
N THR A 376 7.44 8.36 9.14
CA THR A 376 7.24 8.16 7.71
C THR A 376 6.17 7.09 7.51
N GLU A 377 5.00 7.47 7.01
CA GLU A 377 4.15 6.51 6.31
C GLU A 377 4.88 6.10 5.02
N VAL A 378 4.70 4.85 4.57
CA VAL A 378 5.36 4.38 3.34
C VAL A 378 5.00 5.30 2.17
N GLY A 379 6.01 5.98 1.61
CA GLY A 379 5.85 6.96 0.52
C GLY A 379 5.70 8.42 0.95
N GLU A 380 5.79 8.73 2.24
CA GLU A 380 5.63 10.08 2.78
C GLU A 380 6.62 10.40 3.91
N ALA A 381 7.07 11.65 4.00
CA ALA A 381 7.83 12.16 5.14
C ALA A 381 7.05 13.28 5.84
N GLY A 382 6.67 13.06 7.10
CA GLY A 382 5.77 13.93 7.85
C GLY A 382 6.44 14.64 9.03
N VAL A 383 6.25 15.96 9.14
CA VAL A 383 6.61 16.75 10.33
C VAL A 383 5.34 17.36 10.93
N LYS A 384 5.00 17.00 12.17
CA LYS A 384 3.82 17.54 12.85
C LYS A 384 4.03 19.00 13.19
N PHE A 385 2.97 19.79 13.23
CA PHE A 385 3.03 21.14 13.75
C PHE A 385 1.88 21.47 14.70
N VAL A 386 2.15 22.37 15.63
CA VAL A 386 1.19 23.00 16.53
C VAL A 386 1.21 24.50 16.28
N VAL A 387 0.06 25.09 16.02
CA VAL A 387 -0.16 26.55 16.04
C VAL A 387 -0.90 26.90 17.33
N ASP A 388 -0.23 27.56 18.27
CA ASP A 388 -0.86 28.03 19.52
C ASP A 388 -1.49 29.42 19.30
N MET A 389 -2.81 29.44 19.12
CA MET A 389 -3.55 30.69 18.87
C MET A 389 -3.57 31.61 20.09
N ALA A 390 -3.38 31.08 21.30
CA ALA A 390 -3.27 31.90 22.51
C ALA A 390 -1.89 32.56 22.64
N ALA A 391 -0.89 32.07 21.89
CA ALA A 391 0.47 32.61 21.84
C ALA A 391 0.74 33.36 20.52
N ASN A 392 -0.27 34.05 19.97
CA ASN A 392 -0.17 34.82 18.71
C ASN A 392 0.28 33.95 17.51
N ASP A 393 -0.34 32.78 17.36
CA ASP A 393 -0.05 31.80 16.30
C ASP A 393 1.41 31.31 16.29
N ALA A 394 2.03 31.21 17.48
CA ALA A 394 3.35 30.63 17.62
C ALA A 394 3.35 29.18 17.11
N VAL A 395 4.33 28.85 16.25
CA VAL A 395 4.46 27.54 15.63
C VAL A 395 5.49 26.70 16.37
N HIS A 396 5.19 25.41 16.50
CA HIS A 396 6.14 24.38 16.87
C HIS A 396 6.11 23.29 15.80
N LEU A 397 7.26 22.95 15.23
CA LEU A 397 7.46 21.79 14.37
C LEU A 397 7.96 20.64 15.23
N LEU A 398 7.38 19.46 15.09
CA LEU A 398 7.57 18.34 16.00
C LEU A 398 8.03 17.11 15.25
N SER A 399 9.03 16.44 15.81
CA SER A 399 9.44 15.13 15.37
C SER A 399 8.40 14.10 15.74
N THR A 400 8.09 13.24 14.78
CA THR A 400 7.18 12.12 14.98
C THR A 400 7.77 11.00 15.84
N GLU A 401 9.10 10.86 15.87
CA GLU A 401 9.82 9.92 16.73
C GLU A 401 9.76 10.32 18.21
N THR A 402 9.90 11.62 18.50
CA THR A 402 9.91 12.12 19.89
C THR A 402 8.51 12.48 20.39
N TRP A 403 7.64 12.95 19.50
CA TRP A 403 6.30 13.45 19.81
C TRP A 403 5.27 12.86 18.83
N ALA A 404 4.93 11.57 18.93
CA ALA A 404 3.95 10.99 18.00
C ALA A 404 2.51 11.48 18.24
N LEU A 405 2.20 12.17 19.35
CA LEU A 405 0.93 12.85 19.53
C LEU A 405 1.13 14.35 19.83
N HIS A 406 0.33 15.23 19.20
CA HIS A 406 0.31 16.64 19.60
C HIS A 406 -0.02 16.81 21.08
N TYR A 407 -0.83 15.89 21.63
CA TYR A 407 -1.21 15.88 23.04
C TYR A 407 -0.01 15.73 23.98
N THR A 408 0.92 14.80 23.72
CA THR A 408 2.09 14.59 24.60
C THR A 408 2.96 15.84 24.63
N PHE A 409 3.26 16.41 23.47
CA PHE A 409 3.99 17.68 23.38
C PHE A 409 3.28 18.82 24.13
N ILE A 410 1.99 19.03 23.87
CA ILE A 410 1.23 20.12 24.51
C ILE A 410 1.17 19.92 26.02
N ARG A 411 0.94 18.70 26.49
CA ARG A 411 0.84 18.42 27.91
C ARG A 411 2.18 18.63 28.63
N GLU A 412 3.25 18.10 28.08
CA GLU A 412 4.55 18.09 28.76
C GLU A 412 5.33 19.41 28.56
N GLN A 413 5.27 20.00 27.37
CA GLN A 413 6.07 21.19 27.04
C GLN A 413 5.29 22.48 27.24
N ILE A 414 4.00 22.53 26.87
CA ILE A 414 3.18 23.74 26.97
C ILE A 414 2.48 23.83 28.34
N GLN A 415 1.84 22.75 28.80
CA GLN A 415 1.14 22.70 30.09
C GLN A 415 2.06 22.35 31.26
N ARG A 416 3.25 21.82 30.97
CA ARG A 416 4.30 21.45 31.94
C ARG A 416 3.86 20.40 32.95
N GLU A 417 2.96 19.49 32.57
CA GLU A 417 2.60 18.38 33.44
C GLU A 417 3.56 17.18 33.24
N PRO A 418 3.74 16.32 34.27
CA PRO A 418 4.75 15.25 34.24
C PRO A 418 4.42 14.17 33.21
N HIS A 419 5.44 13.62 32.54
CA HIS A 419 5.29 12.50 31.61
C HIS A 419 4.52 11.32 32.24
N LEU A 420 3.65 10.67 31.46
CA LEU A 420 2.87 9.49 31.86
C LEU A 420 3.42 8.23 31.19
N ASP A 421 3.89 7.28 31.98
CA ASP A 421 4.37 5.98 31.49
C ASP A 421 3.18 5.05 31.21
N ARG A 422 2.87 4.82 29.93
CA ARG A 422 1.74 3.94 29.57
C ARG A 422 2.06 2.44 29.70
N CYS A 423 3.29 2.04 30.08
CA CYS A 423 3.53 0.67 30.54
C CYS A 423 2.79 0.42 31.87
N ASP A 424 2.57 1.47 32.67
CA ASP A 424 1.79 1.38 33.91
C ASP A 424 0.29 1.52 33.60
N PRO A 425 -0.55 0.53 33.96
CA PRO A 425 -1.98 0.55 33.61
C PRO A 425 -2.75 1.75 34.17
N ALA A 426 -2.35 2.31 35.32
CA ALA A 426 -3.04 3.45 35.91
C ALA A 426 -2.70 4.74 35.16
N GLN A 427 -1.42 4.95 34.86
CA GLN A 427 -0.96 6.07 34.05
C GLN A 427 -1.48 5.97 32.60
N ALA A 428 -1.57 4.76 32.03
CA ALA A 428 -2.21 4.53 30.73
C ALA A 428 -3.69 4.94 30.73
N ALA A 429 -4.44 4.63 31.79
CA ALA A 429 -5.84 5.04 31.92
C ALA A 429 -5.99 6.57 32.06
N GLU A 430 -5.12 7.21 32.84
CA GLU A 430 -5.05 8.67 32.96
C GLU A 430 -4.74 9.32 31.61
N PHE A 431 -3.72 8.81 30.92
CA PHE A 431 -3.32 9.25 29.59
C PHE A 431 -4.49 9.19 28.61
N ASN A 432 -5.15 8.04 28.51
CA ASN A 432 -6.28 7.83 27.59
C ASN A 432 -7.44 8.79 27.87
N THR A 433 -7.71 9.08 29.15
CA THR A 433 -8.75 10.03 29.55
C THR A 433 -8.39 11.46 29.11
N GLY A 434 -7.18 11.92 29.43
CA GLY A 434 -6.74 13.26 29.07
C GLY A 434 -6.59 13.45 27.56
N TRP A 435 -6.07 12.45 26.85
CA TRP A 435 -5.97 12.45 25.39
C TRP A 435 -7.35 12.49 24.72
N GLY A 436 -8.33 11.77 25.25
CA GLY A 436 -9.72 11.82 24.78
C GLY A 436 -10.37 13.20 24.97
N LEU A 437 -10.15 13.84 26.13
CA LEU A 437 -10.64 15.19 26.41
C LEU A 437 -9.98 16.24 25.52
N PHE A 438 -8.65 16.15 25.33
CA PHE A 438 -7.90 16.99 24.41
C PHE A 438 -8.43 16.86 22.97
N SER A 439 -8.67 15.63 22.52
CA SER A 439 -9.21 15.40 21.18
C SER A 439 -10.59 16.03 20.99
N GLN A 440 -11.44 15.97 22.02
CA GLN A 440 -12.74 16.64 21.99
C GLN A 440 -12.62 18.18 21.92
N SER A 441 -11.62 18.79 22.57
CA SER A 441 -11.47 20.25 22.56
C SER A 441 -10.76 20.77 21.32
N GLU A 442 -9.70 20.10 20.87
CA GLU A 442 -8.80 20.61 19.83
C GLU A 442 -9.05 20.01 18.44
N TYR A 443 -9.66 18.81 18.33
CA TYR A 443 -9.97 18.18 17.04
C TYR A 443 -11.48 18.17 16.74
N PHE A 444 -12.36 17.90 17.71
CA PHE A 444 -13.78 17.63 17.42
C PHE A 444 -14.76 18.78 17.66
N ARG A 445 -14.25 20.01 17.85
CA ARG A 445 -15.05 21.25 17.94
C ARG A 445 -14.59 22.26 16.93
N VAL A 446 -15.42 23.23 16.53
CA VAL A 446 -14.94 24.36 15.71
C VAL A 446 -14.54 25.52 16.60
N GLU A 447 -15.41 25.91 17.51
CA GLU A 447 -15.20 27.02 18.45
C GLU A 447 -14.49 26.58 19.72
N GLY A 448 -13.70 27.50 20.30
CA GLY A 448 -13.03 27.29 21.60
C GLY A 448 -11.72 26.51 21.53
N ARG A 449 -11.24 26.14 20.35
CA ARG A 449 -9.88 25.59 20.17
C ARG A 449 -8.84 26.59 20.63
N ARG A 450 -7.76 26.11 21.26
CA ARG A 450 -6.53 26.87 21.45
C ARG A 450 -5.52 26.56 20.36
N PHE A 451 -5.48 25.31 19.89
CA PHE A 451 -4.47 24.85 18.97
C PHE A 451 -5.06 24.52 17.61
N LEU A 452 -4.33 24.86 16.55
CA LEU A 452 -4.54 24.29 15.22
C LEU A 452 -3.41 23.30 14.95
N LEU A 453 -3.77 22.06 14.66
CA LEU A 453 -2.88 20.90 14.65
C LEU A 453 -2.86 20.31 13.26
N GLY A 454 -1.68 20.07 12.71
CA GLY A 454 -1.56 19.45 11.39
C GLY A 454 -0.18 18.83 11.16
N THR A 455 0.07 18.47 9.92
CA THR A 455 1.31 17.84 9.46
C THR A 455 1.78 18.48 8.16
N LEU A 456 3.07 18.78 8.08
CA LEU A 456 3.79 19.06 6.84
C LEU A 456 4.21 17.73 6.22
N VAL A 457 3.74 17.42 5.01
CA VAL A 457 4.04 16.15 4.34
C VAL A 457 4.80 16.40 3.03
N GLN A 458 5.93 15.71 2.86
CA GLN A 458 6.63 15.60 1.58
C GLN A 458 6.36 14.23 0.96
N HIS A 459 5.85 14.22 -0.27
CA HIS A 459 5.46 13.02 -1.02
C HIS A 459 6.57 12.58 -1.97
N THR A 460 6.63 11.30 -2.31
CA THR A 460 7.64 10.77 -3.25
C THR A 460 7.57 11.35 -4.66
N ASN A 461 6.39 11.83 -5.10
CA ASN A 461 6.25 12.54 -6.37
C ASN A 461 6.74 14.00 -6.32
N GLY A 462 7.30 14.45 -5.19
CA GLY A 462 7.79 15.81 -4.96
C GLY A 462 6.74 16.81 -4.49
N ALA A 463 5.46 16.44 -4.41
CA ALA A 463 4.43 17.31 -3.85
C ALA A 463 4.71 17.59 -2.36
N LYS A 464 4.42 18.81 -1.91
CA LYS A 464 4.49 19.20 -0.49
C LYS A 464 3.13 19.69 -0.02
N THR A 465 2.57 19.04 0.99
CA THR A 465 1.21 19.33 1.46
C THR A 465 1.16 19.65 2.94
N VAL A 466 0.16 20.44 3.32
CA VAL A 466 -0.26 20.65 4.69
C VAL A 466 -1.56 19.89 4.89
N GLU A 467 -1.54 18.95 5.81
CA GLU A 467 -2.62 18.00 6.02
C GLU A 467 -3.14 18.07 7.46
N PHE A 468 -4.44 17.82 7.60
CA PHE A 468 -5.15 17.82 8.87
C PHE A 468 -5.72 16.43 9.12
N ALA A 469 -5.69 15.99 10.38
CA ALA A 469 -6.17 14.67 10.77
C ALA A 469 -7.61 14.46 10.29
N PRO A 470 -7.94 13.36 9.58
CA PRO A 470 -9.33 13.14 9.22
C PRO A 470 -10.17 12.81 10.47
N GLY A 471 -11.44 13.20 10.42
CA GLY A 471 -12.30 13.33 11.60
C GLY A 471 -12.17 14.66 12.35
N ASP A 472 -11.08 15.41 12.18
CA ASP A 472 -10.96 16.79 12.67
C ASP A 472 -12.14 17.62 12.12
N LYS A 473 -12.82 18.38 12.98
CA LYS A 473 -13.88 19.33 12.64
C LYS A 473 -13.37 20.70 12.14
N ILE A 474 -12.08 20.83 11.83
CA ILE A 474 -11.44 22.05 11.35
C ILE A 474 -12.17 22.62 10.11
N VAL A 475 -12.44 23.91 10.11
CA VAL A 475 -13.12 24.61 8.99
C VAL A 475 -12.11 25.29 8.08
N GLY A 476 -12.51 25.63 6.85
CA GLY A 476 -11.60 26.20 5.85
C GLY A 476 -10.82 27.43 6.36
N ALA A 477 -11.48 28.33 7.08
CA ALA A 477 -10.82 29.51 7.68
C ALA A 477 -9.71 29.14 8.68
N GLN A 478 -9.88 28.06 9.45
CA GLN A 478 -8.88 27.56 10.38
C GLN A 478 -7.74 26.84 9.63
N MET A 479 -8.06 26.04 8.61
CA MET A 479 -7.05 25.43 7.74
C MET A 479 -6.13 26.48 7.13
N ARG A 480 -6.73 27.56 6.57
CA ARG A 480 -6.00 28.70 6.00
C ARG A 480 -5.11 29.39 7.04
N ARG A 481 -5.61 29.66 8.24
CA ARG A 481 -4.83 30.28 9.33
C ARG A 481 -3.65 29.39 9.74
N ALA A 482 -3.89 28.11 9.95
CA ALA A 482 -2.87 27.13 10.30
C ALA A 482 -1.78 27.03 9.22
N PHE A 483 -2.20 26.94 7.95
CA PHE A 483 -1.30 26.92 6.80
C PHE A 483 -0.36 28.13 6.80
N PHE A 484 -0.89 29.36 6.80
CA PHE A 484 -0.04 30.55 6.74
C PHE A 484 0.79 30.78 8.00
N ALA A 485 0.36 30.28 9.17
CA ALA A 485 1.21 30.26 10.35
C ALA A 485 2.40 29.33 10.15
N ALA A 486 2.16 28.07 9.76
CA ALA A 486 3.20 27.07 9.51
C ALA A 486 4.15 27.48 8.37
N MET A 487 3.65 28.10 7.31
CA MET A 487 4.46 28.54 6.17
C MET A 487 5.46 29.64 6.51
N LYS A 488 5.27 30.36 7.62
CA LYS A 488 6.30 31.28 8.12
C LYS A 488 7.53 30.54 8.63
N ALA A 489 7.42 29.26 8.98
CA ALA A 489 8.46 28.44 9.58
C ALA A 489 9.24 27.56 8.58
N VAL A 490 8.89 27.58 7.29
CA VAL A 490 9.53 26.74 6.25
C VAL A 490 10.36 27.58 5.28
N PRO A 491 11.38 26.98 4.63
CA PRO A 491 12.28 27.67 3.70
C PRO A 491 11.62 28.16 2.41
N ASP A 492 10.64 27.43 1.90
CA ASP A 492 10.09 27.53 0.54
C ASP A 492 8.55 27.50 0.55
N PRO A 493 7.89 28.48 1.22
CA PRO A 493 6.46 28.43 1.51
C PRO A 493 5.58 28.25 0.25
N GLU A 494 6.03 28.76 -0.90
CA GLU A 494 5.31 28.69 -2.17
C GLU A 494 5.18 27.27 -2.75
N ALA A 495 6.05 26.35 -2.32
CA ALA A 495 6.02 24.95 -2.74
C ALA A 495 4.93 24.11 -2.04
N TRP A 496 4.29 24.66 -1.01
CA TRP A 496 3.34 23.94 -0.17
C TRP A 496 1.89 24.28 -0.50
N SER A 497 1.00 23.29 -0.40
CA SER A 497 -0.45 23.44 -0.61
C SER A 497 -1.26 22.72 0.47
N ILE A 498 -2.47 23.20 0.78
CA ILE A 498 -3.38 22.45 1.64
C ILE A 498 -3.97 21.30 0.83
N ARG A 499 -3.95 20.08 1.38
CA ARG A 499 -4.59 18.90 0.80
C ARG A 499 -5.71 18.43 1.74
N PRO A 500 -6.99 18.39 1.28
CA PRO A 500 -8.06 17.79 2.07
C PRO A 500 -7.94 16.26 2.04
N THR A 501 -8.05 15.60 3.20
CA THR A 501 -7.92 14.14 3.33
C THR A 501 -9.25 13.40 3.43
N GLU A 502 -10.38 14.12 3.56
CA GLU A 502 -11.73 13.56 3.59
C GLU A 502 -12.77 14.46 2.90
N ALA A 503 -13.93 13.90 2.57
CA ALA A 503 -15.01 14.62 1.86
C ALA A 503 -15.46 15.90 2.56
N ARG A 504 -15.49 15.91 3.91
CA ARG A 504 -15.85 17.11 4.68
C ARG A 504 -14.79 18.19 4.55
N GLN A 505 -13.51 17.84 4.71
CA GLN A 505 -12.41 18.77 4.52
C GLN A 505 -12.35 19.29 3.08
N LEU A 506 -12.71 18.45 2.09
CA LEU A 506 -12.83 18.89 0.71
C LEU A 506 -13.89 19.99 0.55
N ALA A 507 -15.06 19.83 1.18
CA ALA A 507 -16.08 20.88 1.19
C ALA A 507 -15.60 22.18 1.87
N GLU A 508 -14.85 22.06 2.97
CA GLU A 508 -14.24 23.20 3.66
C GLU A 508 -13.13 23.88 2.83
N ALA A 509 -12.31 23.10 2.11
CA ALA A 509 -11.28 23.61 1.21
C ALA A 509 -11.91 24.40 0.05
N ARG A 510 -13.04 23.92 -0.51
CA ARG A 510 -13.80 24.67 -1.52
C ARG A 510 -14.28 26.03 -1.02
N ALA A 511 -14.58 26.16 0.27
CA ALA A 511 -15.01 27.44 0.85
C ALA A 511 -13.90 28.50 0.93
N ILE A 512 -12.63 28.10 0.83
CA ILE A 512 -11.46 29.00 0.87
C ILE A 512 -10.70 29.05 -0.46
N GLU A 513 -11.30 28.53 -1.53
CA GLU A 513 -10.70 28.50 -2.86
C GLU A 513 -10.28 29.91 -3.32
N GLY A 514 -9.07 30.02 -3.88
CA GLY A 514 -8.46 31.30 -4.26
C GLY A 514 -7.90 32.14 -3.11
N THR A 515 -7.99 31.69 -1.86
CA THR A 515 -7.44 32.42 -0.68
C THR A 515 -6.27 31.71 0.01
N ALA A 516 -5.93 30.51 -0.46
CA ALA A 516 -4.78 29.70 -0.09
C ALA A 516 -4.45 28.74 -1.24
N PRO A 517 -3.21 28.22 -1.35
CA PRO A 517 -2.88 27.18 -2.31
C PRO A 517 -3.54 25.84 -1.90
N LEU A 518 -4.27 25.23 -2.82
CA LEU A 518 -5.04 24.00 -2.61
C LEU A 518 -4.70 22.97 -3.69
N VAL A 519 -4.61 21.70 -3.30
CA VAL A 519 -4.48 20.58 -4.23
C VAL A 519 -5.55 19.52 -3.95
N GLY A 520 -5.93 18.75 -4.96
CA GLY A 520 -6.88 17.67 -4.82
C GLY A 520 -6.38 16.55 -3.91
N PRO A 521 -7.29 15.73 -3.36
CA PRO A 521 -6.94 14.64 -2.45
C PRO A 521 -5.99 13.61 -3.09
N ASN A 522 -5.97 13.47 -4.42
CA ASN A 522 -5.12 12.50 -5.11
C ASN A 522 -3.81 13.10 -5.64
N ALA A 523 -3.51 14.37 -5.35
CA ALA A 523 -2.32 15.03 -5.88
C ALA A 523 -0.99 14.31 -5.57
N PRO A 524 -0.80 13.69 -4.39
CA PRO A 524 0.38 12.88 -4.09
C PRO A 524 0.54 11.61 -4.93
N TYR A 525 -0.56 11.07 -5.45
CA TYR A 525 -0.52 9.84 -6.23
C TYR A 525 -0.27 10.09 -7.72
N ARG A 526 -0.29 11.35 -8.15
CA ARG A 526 -0.08 11.73 -9.55
C ARG A 526 1.37 11.50 -9.95
N GLY A 527 1.57 10.75 -11.04
CA GLY A 527 2.90 10.55 -11.62
C GLY A 527 3.88 9.82 -10.70
N LEU A 528 3.38 9.06 -9.72
CA LEU A 528 4.21 8.22 -8.87
C LEU A 528 5.02 7.26 -9.75
N THR A 529 6.34 7.34 -9.62
CA THR A 529 7.28 6.40 -10.25
C THR A 529 7.94 5.49 -9.24
N TYR A 530 7.92 5.81 -7.94
CA TYR A 530 8.59 5.04 -6.89
C TYR A 530 7.64 4.70 -5.73
N GLN A 531 7.69 3.45 -5.27
CA GLN A 531 6.98 2.94 -4.09
C GLN A 531 7.93 2.06 -3.27
N PRO A 532 8.22 2.39 -2.00
CA PRO A 532 8.93 1.48 -1.11
C PRO A 532 8.00 0.36 -0.65
N LEU A 533 8.49 -0.87 -0.57
CA LEU A 533 7.69 -2.02 -0.10
C LEU A 533 8.32 -2.69 1.13
N ASN A 534 9.64 -2.89 1.08
CA ASN A 534 10.47 -3.30 2.21
C ASN A 534 11.78 -2.51 2.24
N PRO A 535 11.87 -1.45 3.06
CA PRO A 535 13.12 -0.73 3.30
C PRO A 535 14.18 -1.65 3.92
N ALA A 536 15.24 -1.92 3.17
CA ALA A 536 16.35 -2.76 3.60
C ALA A 536 17.58 -2.48 2.70
N GLU A 537 18.69 -3.11 3.05
CA GLU A 537 19.91 -3.15 2.24
C GLU A 537 20.10 -4.57 1.69
N GLY A 538 20.63 -4.67 0.46
CA GLY A 538 20.96 -5.94 -0.20
C GLY A 538 22.09 -5.81 -1.21
N PHE A 539 22.71 -6.93 -1.53
CA PHE A 539 23.83 -7.03 -2.47
C PHE A 539 23.56 -8.11 -3.52
N GLY A 540 23.97 -7.86 -4.76
CA GLY A 540 23.85 -8.84 -5.83
C GLY A 540 24.19 -8.27 -7.19
N THR A 541 24.23 -9.13 -8.20
CA THR A 541 24.35 -8.71 -9.59
C THR A 541 23.01 -8.15 -10.06
N LEU A 542 22.99 -6.92 -10.58
CA LEU A 542 21.77 -6.29 -11.08
C LEU A 542 21.36 -6.92 -12.42
N THR A 543 20.24 -7.64 -12.44
CA THR A 543 19.80 -8.42 -13.61
C THR A 543 18.35 -8.10 -13.94
N PHE A 544 18.07 -7.76 -15.20
CA PHE A 544 16.69 -7.68 -15.68
C PHE A 544 16.18 -9.08 -16.02
N VAL A 545 15.04 -9.46 -15.46
CA VAL A 545 14.33 -10.70 -15.76
C VAL A 545 12.88 -10.34 -16.11
N PRO A 546 12.44 -10.56 -17.35
CA PRO A 546 11.04 -10.39 -17.72
C PRO A 546 10.13 -11.19 -16.79
N GLY A 547 8.98 -10.65 -16.41
CA GLY A 547 8.05 -11.26 -15.46
C GLY A 547 7.63 -12.68 -15.85
N ARG A 548 7.54 -12.96 -17.15
CA ARG A 548 7.21 -14.29 -17.70
C ARG A 548 8.33 -15.32 -17.57
N GLU A 549 9.56 -14.88 -17.35
CA GLU A 549 10.75 -15.72 -17.25
C GLU A 549 11.17 -15.95 -15.79
N LEU A 550 10.59 -15.21 -14.83
CA LEU A 550 10.95 -15.26 -13.40
C LEU A 550 10.85 -16.66 -12.79
N GLU A 551 9.86 -17.47 -13.19
CA GLU A 551 9.68 -18.82 -12.66
C GLU A 551 10.80 -19.79 -13.07
N THR A 552 11.41 -19.54 -14.23
CA THR A 552 12.46 -20.39 -14.82
C THR A 552 13.86 -19.81 -14.67
N ALA A 553 13.97 -18.55 -14.24
CA ALA A 553 15.24 -17.86 -14.12
C ALA A 553 16.09 -18.44 -12.97
N GLU A 554 17.40 -18.53 -13.20
CA GLU A 554 18.36 -18.84 -12.14
C GLU A 554 18.49 -17.64 -11.20
N LEU A 555 17.69 -17.65 -10.15
CA LEU A 555 17.70 -16.65 -9.09
C LEU A 555 18.47 -17.18 -7.87
N GLY A 556 18.88 -16.27 -6.98
CA GLY A 556 19.57 -16.62 -5.75
C GLY A 556 19.99 -15.37 -4.97
N PRO A 557 20.58 -15.53 -3.76
CA PRO A 557 20.98 -14.41 -2.91
C PRO A 557 21.86 -13.40 -3.65
N ASN A 558 22.69 -13.86 -4.57
CA ASN A 558 23.67 -13.02 -5.27
C ASN A 558 23.08 -12.25 -6.47
N VAL A 559 21.76 -12.17 -6.61
CA VAL A 559 21.07 -11.46 -7.71
C VAL A 559 20.14 -10.41 -7.14
N ILE A 560 20.20 -9.19 -7.69
CA ILE A 560 19.18 -8.15 -7.50
C ILE A 560 18.36 -8.10 -8.79
N VAL A 561 17.09 -8.45 -8.70
CA VAL A 561 16.20 -8.61 -9.85
C VAL A 561 15.52 -7.28 -10.15
N VAL A 562 15.60 -6.85 -11.41
CA VAL A 562 14.69 -5.85 -12.00
C VAL A 562 13.69 -6.61 -12.86
N THR A 563 12.40 -6.35 -12.69
CA THR A 563 11.37 -7.03 -13.49
C THR A 563 10.22 -6.09 -13.83
N ASP A 564 9.54 -6.34 -14.94
CA ASP A 564 8.45 -5.50 -15.47
C ASP A 564 7.10 -5.75 -14.77
N ASP A 565 6.99 -6.78 -13.94
CA ASP A 565 5.73 -7.12 -13.27
C ASP A 565 5.91 -7.72 -11.87
N VAL A 566 4.84 -7.69 -11.07
CA VAL A 566 4.82 -8.29 -9.74
C VAL A 566 4.83 -9.81 -9.90
N PRO A 567 5.89 -10.50 -9.46
CA PRO A 567 5.88 -11.95 -9.50
C PRO A 567 4.77 -12.51 -8.62
N ASN A 568 4.05 -13.51 -9.10
CA ASN A 568 3.13 -14.27 -8.26
C ASN A 568 3.89 -15.13 -7.24
N GLU A 569 5.10 -15.55 -7.60
CA GLU A 569 5.99 -16.40 -6.82
C GLU A 569 7.45 -16.00 -7.11
N THR A 570 8.32 -15.93 -6.09
CA THR A 570 9.75 -15.64 -6.29
C THR A 570 10.65 -16.53 -5.45
N ALA A 571 11.69 -17.05 -6.08
CA ALA A 571 12.84 -17.61 -5.37
C ALA A 571 13.57 -16.56 -4.52
N PHE A 572 14.42 -17.02 -3.61
CA PHE A 572 15.23 -16.16 -2.76
C PHE A 572 16.17 -15.28 -3.60
N MET A 573 16.24 -13.97 -3.29
CA MET A 573 17.06 -13.00 -4.03
C MET A 573 17.67 -11.93 -3.11
N GLY A 574 18.74 -11.28 -3.59
CA GLY A 574 19.44 -10.19 -2.90
C GLY A 574 18.68 -8.86 -2.89
N GLY A 575 17.71 -8.68 -3.79
CA GLY A 575 16.82 -7.52 -3.85
C GLY A 575 15.84 -7.59 -5.02
N LEU A 576 14.72 -6.88 -4.93
CA LEU A 576 13.68 -6.81 -5.96
C LEU A 576 13.33 -5.35 -6.30
N ILE A 577 13.34 -5.05 -7.60
CA ILE A 577 12.85 -3.81 -8.20
C ILE A 577 11.80 -4.18 -9.25
N THR A 578 10.56 -3.74 -9.06
CA THR A 578 9.45 -4.04 -9.98
C THR A 578 8.97 -2.80 -10.71
N GLU A 579 8.78 -2.84 -12.03
CA GLU A 579 8.27 -1.67 -12.79
C GLU A 579 6.76 -1.43 -12.60
N ALA A 580 6.06 -2.35 -11.92
CA ALA A 580 4.68 -2.25 -11.49
C ALA A 580 4.54 -2.05 -9.97
N PHE A 581 3.54 -1.27 -9.54
CA PHE A 581 3.23 -1.11 -8.12
C PHE A 581 2.67 -2.40 -7.52
N GLN A 582 3.03 -2.65 -6.26
CA GLN A 582 2.60 -3.82 -5.50
C GLN A 582 1.72 -3.38 -4.34
N THR A 583 0.85 -4.27 -3.89
CA THR A 583 0.24 -4.10 -2.57
C THR A 583 1.26 -4.47 -1.49
N PRO A 584 1.31 -3.78 -0.34
CA PRO A 584 2.14 -4.18 0.80
C PRO A 584 1.92 -5.63 1.27
N LEU A 585 0.78 -6.22 0.92
CA LEU A 585 0.38 -7.58 1.27
C LEU A 585 0.57 -8.60 0.13
N SER A 586 1.23 -8.21 -0.96
CA SER A 586 1.68 -9.17 -1.96
C SER A 586 2.49 -10.26 -1.29
N HIS A 587 2.34 -11.52 -1.73
CA HIS A 587 3.11 -12.62 -1.15
C HIS A 587 4.63 -12.35 -1.24
N VAL A 588 5.07 -11.75 -2.34
CA VAL A 588 6.45 -11.35 -2.56
C VAL A 588 6.94 -10.36 -1.52
N ASN A 589 6.13 -9.34 -1.18
CA ASN A 589 6.53 -8.38 -0.15
C ASN A 589 6.53 -8.98 1.26
N VAL A 590 5.57 -9.86 1.57
CA VAL A 590 5.56 -10.58 2.86
C VAL A 590 6.82 -11.44 3.00
N LEU A 591 7.23 -12.15 1.95
CA LEU A 591 8.47 -12.91 1.92
C LEU A 591 9.71 -12.01 2.03
N ALA A 592 9.75 -10.90 1.28
CA ALA A 592 10.86 -9.94 1.34
C ALA A 592 11.05 -9.38 2.76
N ARG A 593 9.95 -9.05 3.45
CA ARG A 593 9.96 -8.61 4.86
C ARG A 593 10.50 -9.69 5.81
N GLY A 594 10.07 -10.94 5.63
CA GLY A 594 10.56 -12.07 6.42
C GLY A 594 12.07 -12.30 6.27
N ARG A 595 12.61 -12.05 5.08
CA ARG A 595 14.05 -12.22 4.76
C ARG A 595 14.90 -10.98 5.06
N GLY A 596 14.29 -9.81 5.21
CA GLY A 596 15.00 -8.53 5.20
C GLY A 596 15.61 -8.20 3.83
N THR A 597 14.96 -8.65 2.74
CA THR A 597 15.37 -8.39 1.35
C THR A 597 14.82 -7.03 0.89
N PRO A 598 15.64 -6.12 0.35
CA PRO A 598 15.12 -4.85 -0.18
C PRO A 598 14.10 -5.10 -1.30
N ASN A 599 12.93 -4.47 -1.18
CA ASN A 599 11.85 -4.56 -2.17
C ASN A 599 11.26 -3.17 -2.45
N MET A 600 11.16 -2.81 -3.71
CA MET A 600 10.57 -1.55 -4.17
C MET A 600 9.93 -1.71 -5.55
N ALA A 601 8.99 -0.83 -5.86
CA ALA A 601 8.54 -0.62 -7.22
C ALA A 601 9.10 0.70 -7.78
N LEU A 602 9.62 0.64 -9.01
CA LEU A 602 10.20 1.76 -9.75
C LEU A 602 9.76 1.69 -11.21
N ARG A 603 8.85 2.55 -11.62
CA ARG A 603 8.39 2.62 -13.02
C ARG A 603 9.52 3.02 -13.94
N GLY A 604 9.66 2.29 -15.05
CA GLY A 604 10.72 2.52 -16.01
C GLY A 604 12.11 2.28 -15.42
N ALA A 605 12.24 1.37 -14.44
CA ALA A 605 13.51 1.03 -13.79
C ALA A 605 14.64 0.75 -14.80
N ARG A 606 14.35 0.06 -15.90
CA ARG A 606 15.33 -0.18 -16.98
C ARG A 606 15.87 1.09 -17.61
N GLU A 607 15.02 2.12 -17.67
CA GLU A 607 15.34 3.41 -18.27
C GLU A 607 15.77 4.47 -17.24
N ASP A 608 15.81 4.14 -15.94
CA ASP A 608 16.28 5.04 -14.89
C ASP A 608 17.81 5.21 -15.00
N GLU A 609 18.27 6.47 -15.06
CA GLU A 609 19.68 6.82 -15.20
C GLU A 609 20.55 6.28 -14.04
N ARG A 610 19.97 6.04 -12.87
CA ARG A 610 20.66 5.41 -11.73
C ARG A 610 20.91 3.91 -11.94
N LEU A 611 20.14 3.25 -12.81
CA LEU A 611 20.20 1.80 -13.06
C LEU A 611 20.93 1.45 -14.36
N LYS A 612 20.72 2.21 -15.45
CA LYS A 612 21.22 1.91 -16.81
C LYS A 612 22.68 1.46 -16.86
N GLY A 613 23.57 2.12 -16.12
CA GLY A 613 25.01 1.84 -16.10
C GLY A 613 25.46 0.69 -15.18
N LEU A 614 24.53 0.06 -14.47
CA LEU A 614 24.80 -0.93 -13.42
C LEU A 614 24.30 -2.34 -13.76
N PHE A 615 23.52 -2.53 -14.82
CA PHE A 615 23.10 -3.87 -15.26
C PHE A 615 24.30 -4.77 -15.54
N GLY A 616 24.26 -5.99 -14.99
CA GLY A 616 25.33 -6.98 -15.06
C GLY A 616 26.50 -6.76 -14.08
N LYS A 617 26.43 -5.73 -13.22
CA LYS A 617 27.44 -5.47 -12.19
C LYS A 617 26.96 -5.89 -10.80
N LEU A 618 27.91 -6.16 -9.92
CA LEU A 618 27.67 -6.30 -8.48
C LEU A 618 27.33 -4.93 -7.90
N VAL A 619 26.18 -4.82 -7.25
CA VAL A 619 25.67 -3.56 -6.69
C VAL A 619 25.24 -3.71 -5.23
N ARG A 620 25.20 -2.58 -4.54
CA ARG A 620 24.51 -2.39 -3.26
C ARG A 620 23.21 -1.65 -3.54
N LEU A 621 22.08 -2.22 -3.15
CA LEU A 621 20.77 -1.59 -3.15
C LEU A 621 20.36 -1.26 -1.72
N GLU A 622 19.98 -0.02 -1.46
CA GLU A 622 19.35 0.41 -0.21
C GLU A 622 18.01 1.09 -0.51
N VAL A 623 16.91 0.44 -0.14
CA VAL A 623 15.55 0.97 -0.27
C VAL A 623 15.23 1.79 0.98
N ARG A 624 14.77 3.04 0.80
CA ARG A 624 14.36 3.94 1.89
C ARG A 624 12.88 4.35 1.73
N ALA A 625 12.32 4.99 2.76
CA ALA A 625 10.91 5.35 2.81
C ALA A 625 10.42 6.30 1.70
N THR A 626 11.31 7.11 1.11
CA THR A 626 10.95 8.09 0.08
C THR A 626 11.86 8.07 -1.16
N ASP A 627 12.97 7.32 -1.13
CA ASP A 627 13.91 7.16 -2.24
C ASP A 627 14.73 5.88 -2.07
N PHE A 628 15.70 5.61 -2.95
CA PHE A 628 16.66 4.51 -2.85
C PHE A 628 18.08 4.94 -3.25
N ASP A 629 19.07 4.24 -2.72
CA ASP A 629 20.47 4.32 -3.18
C ASP A 629 20.84 3.03 -3.94
N LEU A 630 21.45 3.19 -5.10
CA LEU A 630 21.97 2.08 -5.89
C LEU A 630 23.35 2.46 -6.43
N ARG A 631 24.36 1.66 -6.10
CA ARG A 631 25.74 1.88 -6.55
C ARG A 631 26.47 0.58 -6.79
N GLU A 632 27.54 0.65 -7.58
CA GLU A 632 28.49 -0.46 -7.71
C GLU A 632 29.09 -0.82 -6.34
N ALA A 633 29.26 -2.12 -6.10
CA ALA A 633 29.78 -2.68 -4.87
C ALA A 633 30.98 -3.60 -5.15
N THR A 634 31.87 -3.71 -4.17
CA THR A 634 33.01 -4.62 -4.22
C THR A 634 32.61 -6.03 -3.75
N ALA A 635 33.32 -7.05 -4.22
CA ALA A 635 33.12 -8.43 -3.75
C ALA A 635 33.29 -8.54 -2.23
N GLN A 636 34.24 -7.80 -1.65
CA GLN A 636 34.48 -7.79 -0.20
C GLN A 636 33.27 -7.27 0.60
N GLU A 637 32.60 -6.22 0.12
CA GLU A 637 31.37 -5.72 0.76
C GLU A 637 30.26 -6.77 0.72
N ALA A 638 30.02 -7.39 -0.45
CA ALA A 638 29.00 -8.41 -0.62
C ALA A 638 29.29 -9.67 0.23
N ASP A 639 30.53 -10.15 0.24
CA ASP A 639 30.94 -11.31 1.04
C ASP A 639 30.73 -11.04 2.54
N ALA A 640 31.15 -9.87 3.03
CA ALA A 640 30.96 -9.49 4.43
C ALA A 640 29.47 -9.43 4.81
N TYR A 641 28.64 -8.88 3.92
CA TYR A 641 27.18 -8.81 4.10
C TYR A 641 26.55 -10.20 4.20
N TRP A 642 26.90 -11.12 3.29
CA TRP A 642 26.33 -12.48 3.26
C TRP A 642 26.84 -13.34 4.42
N GLU A 643 28.12 -13.26 4.78
CA GLU A 643 28.67 -13.95 5.96
C GLU A 643 28.00 -13.49 7.27
N ALA A 644 27.67 -12.20 7.39
CA ALA A 644 26.97 -11.68 8.57
C ALA A 644 25.55 -12.22 8.71
N ARG A 645 24.88 -12.53 7.58
CA ARG A 645 23.50 -13.04 7.51
C ARG A 645 23.38 -14.55 7.59
N LYS A 646 24.49 -15.30 7.51
CA LYS A 646 24.44 -16.75 7.72
C LYS A 646 23.84 -17.05 9.10
N PRO A 647 22.81 -17.91 9.18
CA PRO A 647 22.23 -18.28 10.46
C PRO A 647 23.29 -18.83 11.42
N LYS A 648 23.22 -18.41 12.68
CA LYS A 648 24.10 -18.87 13.76
C LYS A 648 23.22 -19.51 14.84
N GLY A 649 23.69 -20.61 15.43
CA GLY A 649 22.99 -21.31 16.52
C GLY A 649 22.47 -22.68 16.12
N GLU A 650 21.55 -23.23 16.90
CA GLU A 650 20.90 -24.50 16.60
C GLU A 650 19.85 -24.32 15.49
N ARG A 651 19.50 -25.42 14.79
CA ARG A 651 18.40 -25.39 13.82
C ARG A 651 17.06 -25.26 14.54
N LEU A 652 16.14 -24.51 13.94
CA LEU A 652 14.75 -24.49 14.37
C LEU A 652 14.19 -25.90 14.17
N SER A 653 13.72 -26.53 15.25
CA SER A 653 13.16 -27.88 15.24
C SER A 653 11.63 -27.79 15.33
N PRO A 654 10.89 -27.88 14.19
CA PRO A 654 9.45 -27.69 14.18
C PRO A 654 8.75 -28.75 15.04
N ALA A 655 7.80 -28.33 15.88
CA ALA A 655 7.01 -29.26 16.67
C ALA A 655 6.24 -30.24 15.75
N LEU A 656 6.19 -31.50 16.17
CA LEU A 656 5.68 -32.61 15.37
C LEU A 656 5.11 -33.69 16.29
N ASP A 657 3.80 -33.81 16.30
CA ASP A 657 3.04 -34.84 16.98
C ASP A 657 2.32 -35.72 15.94
N VAL A 658 2.78 -36.96 15.83
CA VAL A 658 2.22 -37.99 14.93
C VAL A 658 1.28 -38.96 15.64
N SER A 659 0.89 -38.67 16.90
CA SER A 659 -0.01 -39.51 17.69
C SER A 659 -1.49 -39.37 17.26
N VAL A 660 -1.87 -38.22 16.71
CA VAL A 660 -3.22 -37.94 16.22
C VAL A 660 -3.45 -38.64 14.88
N ARG A 661 -4.53 -39.41 14.76
CA ARG A 661 -4.87 -40.25 13.60
C ARG A 661 -6.32 -40.02 13.15
N GLY A 662 -6.67 -40.51 11.96
CA GLY A 662 -7.98 -40.29 11.32
C GLY A 662 -8.20 -38.84 10.86
N VAL A 663 -9.43 -38.47 10.57
CA VAL A 663 -9.82 -37.08 10.29
C VAL A 663 -10.23 -36.32 11.56
N VAL A 664 -9.80 -35.05 11.68
CA VAL A 664 -10.04 -34.21 12.87
C VAL A 664 -11.03 -33.09 12.56
N PRO A 665 -12.26 -33.11 13.10
CA PRO A 665 -13.19 -31.99 12.96
C PRO A 665 -12.65 -30.71 13.63
N LEU A 666 -12.72 -29.56 12.95
CA LEU A 666 -12.15 -28.32 13.48
C LEU A 666 -12.94 -27.70 14.63
N ASP A 667 -14.25 -27.96 14.71
CA ASP A 667 -15.09 -27.56 15.84
C ASP A 667 -14.72 -28.29 17.16
N ALA A 668 -14.01 -29.42 17.05
CA ALA A 668 -13.45 -30.17 18.16
C ALA A 668 -11.93 -29.93 18.37
N ALA A 669 -11.28 -29.10 17.54
CA ALA A 669 -9.87 -28.77 17.62
C ALA A 669 -9.62 -27.38 18.24
N ASN A 670 -8.35 -27.02 18.42
CA ASN A 670 -7.90 -25.73 18.95
C ASN A 670 -6.46 -25.42 18.52
N TYR A 671 -5.97 -24.24 18.88
CA TYR A 671 -4.64 -23.74 18.52
C TYR A 671 -3.50 -24.66 18.97
N ALA A 672 -3.61 -25.29 20.14
CA ALA A 672 -2.57 -26.17 20.70
C ALA A 672 -2.38 -27.47 19.89
N MET A 673 -3.30 -27.79 18.98
CA MET A 673 -3.15 -28.91 18.06
C MET A 673 -2.28 -28.56 16.83
N SER A 674 -1.72 -27.35 16.73
CA SER A 674 -0.80 -26.93 15.65
C SER A 674 0.31 -27.94 15.36
N ASP A 675 0.78 -28.62 16.40
CA ASP A 675 1.87 -29.59 16.33
C ASP A 675 1.45 -30.91 15.66
N SER A 676 0.14 -31.13 15.45
CA SER A 676 -0.44 -32.34 14.86
C SER A 676 -1.21 -32.09 13.56
N ILE A 677 -1.85 -30.92 13.41
CA ILE A 677 -2.69 -30.56 12.25
C ILE A 677 -2.17 -29.33 11.50
N GLY A 678 -1.06 -28.74 11.92
CA GLY A 678 -0.43 -27.57 11.30
C GLY A 678 -1.13 -26.25 11.59
N ALA A 679 -0.43 -25.17 11.25
CA ALA A 679 -0.77 -23.82 11.67
C ALA A 679 -2.11 -23.32 11.10
N LYS A 680 -2.37 -23.53 9.79
CA LYS A 680 -3.62 -23.09 9.15
C LYS A 680 -4.86 -23.81 9.67
N ALA A 681 -4.76 -25.12 9.89
CA ALA A 681 -5.90 -25.90 10.40
C ALA A 681 -6.20 -25.54 11.87
N ALA A 682 -5.17 -25.43 12.72
CA ALA A 682 -5.31 -25.00 14.10
C ALA A 682 -5.79 -23.55 14.21
N GLY A 683 -5.28 -22.67 13.33
CA GLY A 683 -5.72 -21.30 13.17
C GLY A 683 -7.20 -21.24 12.76
N MET A 684 -7.66 -22.03 11.79
CA MET A 684 -9.09 -22.08 11.44
C MET A 684 -9.93 -22.66 12.58
N ALA A 685 -9.45 -23.66 13.33
CA ALA A 685 -10.18 -24.21 14.47
C ALA A 685 -10.50 -23.15 15.54
N GLU A 686 -9.58 -22.22 15.80
CA GLU A 686 -9.83 -21.11 16.73
C GLU A 686 -10.88 -20.11 16.26
N LEU A 687 -11.06 -19.93 14.94
CA LEU A 687 -12.12 -19.04 14.43
C LEU A 687 -13.53 -19.51 14.83
N TYR A 688 -13.75 -20.82 14.98
CA TYR A 688 -15.01 -21.37 15.51
C TYR A 688 -15.28 -20.99 16.97
N ARG A 689 -14.24 -20.56 17.70
CA ARG A 689 -14.25 -20.32 19.15
C ARG A 689 -14.31 -18.84 19.50
N VAL A 690 -14.16 -17.95 18.51
CA VAL A 690 -14.34 -16.51 18.69
C VAL A 690 -15.79 -16.24 19.07
N SER A 691 -15.97 -15.83 20.32
CA SER A 691 -17.29 -15.68 20.96
C SER A 691 -17.53 -14.28 21.54
N GLY A 692 -16.56 -13.38 21.42
CA GLY A 692 -16.62 -12.01 21.89
C GLY A 692 -16.63 -11.01 20.73
N VAL A 693 -17.29 -9.87 20.94
CA VAL A 693 -17.19 -8.71 20.05
C VAL A 693 -17.05 -7.43 20.87
N GLY A 694 -16.33 -6.46 20.34
CA GLY A 694 -16.11 -5.17 21.00
C GLY A 694 -17.42 -4.43 21.30
N ALA A 695 -17.43 -3.57 22.31
CA ALA A 695 -18.63 -2.87 22.79
C ALA A 695 -19.32 -1.96 21.73
N TYR A 696 -18.58 -1.55 20.70
CA TYR A 696 -19.09 -0.72 19.59
C TYR A 696 -19.54 -1.54 18.38
N CYS A 697 -19.51 -2.86 18.48
CA CYS A 697 -19.75 -3.77 17.38
C CYS A 697 -21.11 -4.48 17.50
N PRO A 698 -21.78 -4.76 16.37
CA PRO A 698 -23.04 -5.51 16.38
C PRO A 698 -22.85 -6.93 16.94
N PRO A 699 -23.68 -7.37 17.91
CA PRO A 699 -23.55 -8.70 18.50
C PRO A 699 -23.90 -9.84 17.52
N ASP A 700 -24.60 -9.55 16.41
CA ASP A 700 -24.93 -10.53 15.35
C ASP A 700 -23.72 -10.93 14.49
N LEU A 701 -22.54 -10.33 14.72
CA LEU A 701 -21.28 -10.76 14.09
C LEU A 701 -20.75 -12.08 14.67
N ILE A 702 -21.25 -12.50 15.84
CA ILE A 702 -20.82 -13.71 16.54
C ILE A 702 -21.98 -14.72 16.62
N PRO A 703 -21.74 -16.03 16.42
CA PRO A 703 -20.45 -16.64 16.05
C PRO A 703 -20.00 -16.18 14.66
N LEU A 704 -18.69 -16.14 14.46
CA LEU A 704 -18.13 -15.80 13.16
C LEU A 704 -18.67 -16.74 12.10
N TYR A 705 -18.97 -16.20 10.93
CA TYR A 705 -19.24 -17.05 9.78
C TYR A 705 -17.91 -17.51 9.19
N VAL A 706 -17.64 -18.81 9.37
CA VAL A 706 -16.43 -19.50 8.94
C VAL A 706 -16.83 -20.68 8.06
N PRO A 707 -15.91 -21.22 7.24
CA PRO A 707 -16.09 -22.48 6.52
C PRO A 707 -16.73 -23.56 7.40
N PRO A 708 -18.00 -23.96 7.19
CA PRO A 708 -18.68 -24.88 8.09
C PRO A 708 -18.13 -26.30 7.95
N ALA A 709 -18.16 -27.07 9.04
CA ALA A 709 -17.80 -28.50 9.06
C ALA A 709 -16.40 -28.82 8.50
N ALA A 710 -15.47 -27.85 8.50
CA ALA A 710 -14.10 -28.08 8.06
C ALA A 710 -13.41 -29.13 8.95
N PHE A 711 -12.45 -29.85 8.37
CA PHE A 711 -11.67 -30.85 9.10
C PHE A 711 -10.22 -30.87 8.64
N ALA A 712 -9.34 -31.45 9.46
CA ALA A 712 -7.93 -31.62 9.16
C ALA A 712 -7.56 -33.10 8.99
N ILE A 713 -6.55 -33.34 8.15
CA ILE A 713 -5.84 -34.61 8.01
C ILE A 713 -4.46 -34.41 8.67
N PRO A 714 -4.18 -35.05 9.82
CA PRO A 714 -2.96 -34.83 10.62
C PRO A 714 -1.65 -35.21 9.92
N PHE A 715 -0.53 -34.71 10.47
CA PHE A 715 0.84 -35.00 10.00
C PHE A 715 1.19 -36.48 9.97
N SER A 716 0.56 -37.27 10.82
CA SER A 716 0.82 -38.69 10.95
C SER A 716 0.59 -39.45 9.63
N HIS A 717 -0.45 -39.08 8.87
CA HIS A 717 -0.73 -39.68 7.56
C HIS A 717 0.24 -39.23 6.48
N TYR A 718 0.68 -37.97 6.51
CA TYR A 718 1.76 -37.48 5.65
C TYR A 718 3.05 -38.26 5.91
N MET A 719 3.37 -38.53 7.18
CA MET A 719 4.60 -39.23 7.52
C MET A 719 4.60 -40.69 7.09
N ASP A 720 3.47 -41.36 7.24
CA ASP A 720 3.31 -42.72 6.71
C ASP A 720 3.46 -42.72 5.17
N HIS A 721 2.85 -41.77 4.45
CA HIS A 721 2.97 -41.66 2.99
C HIS A 721 4.39 -41.32 2.51
N PHE A 722 5.06 -40.38 3.19
CA PHE A 722 6.42 -39.97 2.89
C PHE A 722 7.44 -41.11 3.08
N GLN A 723 7.23 -41.95 4.10
CA GLN A 723 8.03 -43.14 4.33
C GLN A 723 7.71 -44.25 3.32
N ALA A 724 6.41 -44.56 3.12
CA ALA A 724 5.97 -45.68 2.28
C ALA A 724 6.28 -45.47 0.78
N SER A 725 6.33 -44.22 0.32
CA SER A 725 6.74 -43.87 -1.05
C SER A 725 8.24 -44.04 -1.32
N GLY A 726 9.08 -44.21 -0.29
CA GLY A 726 10.54 -44.20 -0.39
C GLY A 726 11.14 -42.81 -0.58
N ALA A 727 10.32 -41.75 -0.59
CA ALA A 727 10.77 -40.37 -0.74
C ALA A 727 11.66 -39.91 0.43
N ALA A 728 11.38 -40.38 1.65
CA ALA A 728 12.19 -40.10 2.84
C ALA A 728 13.62 -40.65 2.74
N GLU A 729 13.77 -41.89 2.24
CA GLU A 729 15.07 -42.53 2.05
C GLU A 729 15.87 -41.82 0.96
N LEU A 730 15.22 -41.53 -0.17
CA LEU A 730 15.84 -40.78 -1.27
C LEU A 730 16.32 -39.40 -0.84
N LEU A 731 15.51 -38.64 -0.10
CA LEU A 731 15.92 -37.32 0.38
C LEU A 731 17.14 -37.41 1.30
N ALA A 732 17.16 -38.39 2.21
CA ALA A 732 18.30 -38.61 3.11
C ALA A 732 19.59 -38.97 2.35
N GLU A 733 19.48 -39.68 1.23
CA GLU A 733 20.61 -39.96 0.32
C GLU A 733 21.09 -38.69 -0.39
N LEU A 734 20.17 -37.92 -0.99
CA LEU A 734 20.47 -36.67 -1.69
C LEU A 734 21.13 -35.64 -0.77
N GLU A 735 20.67 -35.51 0.46
CA GLU A 735 21.25 -34.58 1.43
C GLU A 735 22.71 -34.91 1.79
N GLN A 736 23.19 -36.13 1.54
CA GLN A 736 24.61 -36.50 1.72
C GLN A 736 25.44 -36.30 0.45
N ASP A 737 24.81 -36.06 -0.70
CA ASP A 737 25.49 -35.86 -1.98
C ASP A 737 26.08 -34.43 -2.09
N PRO A 738 27.41 -34.29 -2.25
CA PRO A 738 28.03 -32.99 -2.48
C PRO A 738 27.51 -32.26 -3.72
N GLU A 739 27.10 -32.99 -4.78
CA GLU A 739 26.59 -32.40 -6.01
C GLU A 739 25.21 -31.77 -5.78
N PHE A 740 24.32 -32.47 -5.07
CA PHE A 740 23.02 -31.93 -4.64
C PHE A 740 23.13 -30.64 -3.81
N ARG A 741 24.21 -30.49 -3.02
CA ARG A 741 24.44 -29.30 -2.18
C ARG A 741 25.10 -28.14 -2.92
N ALA A 742 25.84 -28.43 -3.99
CA ALA A 742 26.69 -27.44 -4.66
C ALA A 742 26.15 -26.98 -6.01
N ASP A 743 25.43 -27.84 -6.73
CA ASP A 743 24.91 -27.58 -8.06
C ASP A 743 23.39 -27.30 -8.02
N PRO A 744 22.93 -26.07 -8.36
CA PRO A 744 21.51 -25.71 -8.29
C PRO A 744 20.60 -26.59 -9.16
N ARG A 745 21.12 -27.11 -10.28
CA ARG A 745 20.34 -27.95 -11.19
C ARG A 745 20.17 -29.35 -10.63
N ALA A 746 21.25 -29.98 -10.16
CA ALA A 746 21.18 -31.27 -9.48
C ALA A 746 20.31 -31.20 -8.22
N HIS A 747 20.36 -30.07 -7.50
CA HIS A 747 19.48 -29.78 -6.37
C HIS A 747 18.00 -29.82 -6.76
N ALA A 748 17.62 -29.06 -7.80
CA ALA A 748 16.24 -28.98 -8.28
C ALA A 748 15.73 -30.31 -8.86
N GLU A 749 16.57 -31.02 -9.64
CA GLU A 749 16.26 -32.33 -10.21
C GLU A 749 16.07 -33.40 -9.12
N GLY A 750 16.94 -33.42 -8.09
CA GLY A 750 16.83 -34.34 -6.97
C GLY A 750 15.53 -34.15 -6.17
N LEU A 751 15.18 -32.91 -5.85
CA LEU A 751 13.89 -32.62 -5.19
C LEU A 751 12.68 -32.93 -6.08
N ALA A 752 12.80 -32.80 -7.40
CA ALA A 752 11.75 -33.21 -8.33
C ALA A 752 11.50 -34.73 -8.30
N GLU A 753 12.55 -35.54 -8.21
CA GLU A 753 12.42 -36.99 -8.05
C GLU A 753 11.76 -37.36 -6.71
N VAL A 754 12.12 -36.69 -5.60
CA VAL A 754 11.45 -36.87 -4.30
C VAL A 754 9.95 -36.63 -4.41
N ARG A 755 9.54 -35.55 -5.08
CA ARG A 755 8.11 -35.25 -5.33
C ARG A 755 7.46 -36.30 -6.22
N ALA A 756 8.14 -36.75 -7.28
CA ALA A 756 7.63 -37.77 -8.20
C ALA A 756 7.31 -39.07 -7.45
N ARG A 757 8.19 -39.53 -6.55
CA ARG A 757 7.93 -40.72 -5.71
C ARG A 757 6.64 -40.60 -4.89
N MET A 758 6.40 -39.43 -4.30
CA MET A 758 5.21 -39.19 -3.51
C MET A 758 3.93 -39.10 -4.36
N LEU A 759 4.03 -38.53 -5.57
CA LEU A 759 2.93 -38.41 -6.52
C LEU A 759 2.55 -39.78 -7.12
N GLU A 760 3.51 -40.65 -7.38
CA GLU A 760 3.27 -41.98 -7.95
C GLU A 760 2.73 -42.99 -6.90
N HIS A 761 3.12 -42.85 -5.63
CA HIS A 761 2.67 -43.74 -4.58
C HIS A 761 1.16 -43.53 -4.28
N PRO A 762 0.34 -44.59 -4.21
CA PRO A 762 -1.08 -44.46 -3.87
C PRO A 762 -1.26 -44.05 -2.39
N VAL A 763 -2.32 -43.30 -2.10
CA VAL A 763 -2.69 -42.99 -0.72
C VAL A 763 -3.24 -44.24 -0.03
N ASP A 764 -2.99 -44.40 1.28
CA ASP A 764 -3.55 -45.52 2.03
C ASP A 764 -5.07 -45.62 1.83
N ARG A 765 -5.53 -46.80 1.43
CA ARG A 765 -6.91 -47.00 1.01
C ARG A 765 -7.91 -46.77 2.14
N ALA A 766 -7.54 -47.10 3.38
CA ALA A 766 -8.43 -46.90 4.52
C ALA A 766 -8.57 -45.40 4.83
N LEU A 767 -7.47 -44.66 4.80
CA LEU A 767 -7.47 -43.20 4.90
C LEU A 767 -8.27 -42.55 3.78
N LEU A 768 -8.01 -42.90 2.52
CA LEU A 768 -8.71 -42.30 1.38
C LEU A 768 -10.23 -42.49 1.50
N SER A 769 -10.67 -43.71 1.84
CA SER A 769 -12.09 -44.00 2.08
C SER A 769 -12.67 -43.19 3.25
N GLU A 770 -11.89 -42.97 4.31
CA GLU A 770 -12.30 -42.15 5.45
C GLU A 770 -12.46 -40.67 5.06
N VAL A 771 -11.54 -40.13 4.25
CA VAL A 771 -11.58 -38.75 3.75
C VAL A 771 -12.74 -38.56 2.79
N GLU A 772 -12.95 -39.45 1.83
CA GLU A 772 -14.09 -39.40 0.89
C GLU A 772 -15.42 -39.46 1.65
N ALA A 773 -15.56 -40.38 2.60
CA ALA A 773 -16.75 -40.47 3.45
C ALA A 773 -16.90 -39.24 4.37
N ALA A 774 -15.81 -38.57 4.75
CA ALA A 774 -15.86 -37.33 5.51
C ALA A 774 -16.34 -36.17 4.64
N VAL A 775 -15.87 -36.09 3.38
CA VAL A 775 -16.30 -35.11 2.37
C VAL A 775 -17.78 -35.30 2.04
N GLU A 776 -18.19 -36.52 1.66
CA GLU A 776 -19.59 -36.82 1.30
C GLU A 776 -20.57 -36.46 2.44
N ARG A 777 -20.23 -36.82 3.69
CA ARG A 777 -21.09 -36.52 4.85
C ARG A 777 -21.19 -35.03 5.17
N ARG A 778 -20.17 -34.23 4.88
CA ARG A 778 -20.08 -32.81 5.29
C ARG A 778 -20.50 -31.85 4.19
N PHE A 779 -20.18 -32.20 2.94
CA PHE A 779 -20.27 -31.34 1.77
C PHE A 779 -21.08 -31.98 0.64
N GLY A 780 -21.56 -33.22 0.78
CA GLY A 780 -22.30 -33.91 -0.28
C GLY A 780 -21.41 -34.15 -1.50
N GLY A 781 -21.92 -33.81 -2.69
CA GLY A 781 -21.16 -33.87 -3.94
C GLY A 781 -20.36 -32.61 -4.27
N ASP A 782 -20.33 -31.63 -3.36
CA ASP A 782 -19.64 -30.37 -3.62
C ASP A 782 -18.12 -30.55 -3.66
N ARG A 783 -17.49 -29.78 -4.55
CA ARG A 783 -16.03 -29.68 -4.65
C ARG A 783 -15.44 -29.15 -3.34
N VAL A 784 -14.33 -29.76 -2.89
CA VAL A 784 -13.63 -29.34 -1.68
C VAL A 784 -12.26 -28.76 -1.98
N ARG A 785 -11.83 -27.81 -1.16
CA ARG A 785 -10.47 -27.26 -1.15
C ARG A 785 -9.62 -28.03 -0.14
N LEU A 786 -8.44 -28.48 -0.58
CA LEU A 786 -7.40 -29.09 0.23
C LEU A 786 -6.25 -28.09 0.36
N ARG A 787 -6.13 -27.45 1.52
CA ARG A 787 -5.10 -26.45 1.83
C ARG A 787 -3.93 -27.09 2.57
N SER A 788 -2.72 -26.73 2.16
CA SER A 788 -1.50 -27.06 2.92
C SER A 788 -1.59 -26.49 4.33
N SER A 789 -1.20 -27.26 5.35
CA SER A 789 -1.12 -26.81 6.75
C SER A 789 0.15 -27.41 7.36
N SER A 790 1.30 -26.78 7.13
CA SER A 790 2.60 -27.29 7.63
C SER A 790 2.88 -26.82 9.07
N ASN A 791 3.77 -27.54 9.77
CA ASN A 791 4.39 -27.10 11.02
C ASN A 791 5.53 -26.07 10.80
N THR A 792 5.78 -25.65 9.56
CA THR A 792 6.79 -24.66 9.20
C THR A 792 6.21 -23.32 8.74
N GLU A 793 4.89 -23.15 8.72
CA GLU A 793 4.26 -21.94 8.17
C GLU A 793 4.37 -20.71 9.09
N ASP A 794 4.37 -20.87 10.42
CA ASP A 794 4.37 -19.76 11.39
C ASP A 794 5.35 -20.00 12.56
N LEU A 795 6.62 -20.30 12.27
CA LEU A 795 7.66 -20.43 13.28
C LEU A 795 8.14 -19.05 13.76
N ALA A 796 8.71 -18.98 14.96
CA ALA A 796 9.11 -17.71 15.61
C ALA A 796 9.99 -16.81 14.73
N THR A 797 10.91 -17.39 13.96
CA THR A 797 11.85 -16.66 13.10
C THR A 797 11.82 -17.11 11.64
N PHE A 798 10.81 -17.90 11.24
CA PHE A 798 10.63 -18.39 9.88
C PHE A 798 9.15 -18.48 9.51
N ASN A 799 8.76 -17.96 8.35
CA ASN A 799 7.39 -18.05 7.86
C ASN A 799 7.36 -18.72 6.47
N GLY A 800 6.64 -19.84 6.37
CA GLY A 800 6.48 -20.62 5.14
C GLY A 800 5.31 -20.18 4.23
N ALA A 801 4.79 -18.96 4.40
CA ALA A 801 3.67 -18.43 3.61
C ALA A 801 3.94 -18.50 2.11
N GLY A 802 2.97 -19.02 1.36
CA GLY A 802 3.06 -19.09 -0.11
C GLY A 802 4.03 -20.14 -0.65
N LEU A 803 4.72 -20.91 0.18
CA LEU A 803 5.71 -21.91 -0.29
C LEU A 803 5.08 -23.21 -0.79
N HIS A 804 3.86 -23.51 -0.35
CA HIS A 804 3.20 -24.80 -0.57
C HIS A 804 1.97 -24.69 -1.47
N THR A 805 1.63 -25.80 -2.12
CA THR A 805 0.53 -25.88 -3.08
C THR A 805 -0.77 -26.23 -2.34
N SER A 806 -1.85 -25.52 -2.67
CA SER A 806 -3.21 -25.84 -2.22
C SER A 806 -4.10 -26.02 -3.43
N THR A 807 -4.79 -27.17 -3.53
CA THR A 807 -5.61 -27.54 -4.70
C THR A 807 -7.03 -27.93 -4.28
N SER A 808 -7.86 -28.32 -5.23
CA SER A 808 -9.23 -28.79 -4.99
C SER A 808 -9.39 -30.24 -5.45
N GLY A 809 -10.37 -30.95 -4.91
CA GLY A 809 -10.69 -32.31 -5.32
C GLY A 809 -12.19 -32.60 -5.28
N ASP A 810 -12.60 -33.54 -6.13
CA ASP A 810 -13.98 -33.96 -6.35
C ASP A 810 -14.13 -35.45 -6.01
N LEU A 811 -15.32 -35.83 -5.50
CA LEU A 811 -15.64 -37.24 -5.24
C LEU A 811 -15.86 -38.05 -6.52
N ASP A 812 -16.32 -37.41 -7.59
CA ASP A 812 -16.56 -38.03 -8.90
C ASP A 812 -15.35 -37.92 -9.84
N ALA A 813 -14.28 -37.25 -9.39
CA ALA A 813 -13.08 -36.93 -10.17
C ALA A 813 -13.38 -36.19 -11.48
N ALA A 814 -14.42 -35.34 -11.52
CA ALA A 814 -14.74 -34.54 -12.70
C ALA A 814 -13.60 -33.59 -13.11
N SER A 815 -12.84 -33.05 -12.14
CA SER A 815 -11.63 -32.27 -12.41
C SER A 815 -10.36 -32.93 -11.85
N SER A 816 -10.33 -33.22 -10.55
CA SER A 816 -9.21 -33.83 -9.84
C SER A 816 -9.76 -34.72 -8.74
N SER A 817 -9.23 -35.94 -8.58
CA SER A 817 -9.65 -36.80 -7.47
C SER A 817 -9.16 -36.26 -6.12
N ILE A 818 -9.80 -36.68 -5.02
CA ILE A 818 -9.32 -36.40 -3.66
C ILE A 818 -7.92 -36.96 -3.44
N GLU A 819 -7.60 -38.13 -4.01
CA GLU A 819 -6.28 -38.75 -3.92
C GLU A 819 -5.20 -37.91 -4.60
N ASP A 820 -5.45 -37.44 -5.83
CA ASP A 820 -4.52 -36.56 -6.56
C ASP A 820 -4.28 -35.25 -5.80
N ALA A 821 -5.35 -34.70 -5.22
CA ALA A 821 -5.27 -33.49 -4.42
C ALA A 821 -4.39 -33.68 -3.16
N LEU A 822 -4.55 -34.79 -2.44
CA LEU A 822 -3.72 -35.11 -1.26
C LEU A 822 -2.24 -35.25 -1.63
N ARG A 823 -1.93 -36.03 -2.68
CA ARG A 823 -0.54 -36.23 -3.13
C ARG A 823 0.09 -34.93 -3.61
N THR A 824 -0.68 -34.06 -4.26
CA THR A 824 -0.23 -32.72 -4.68
C THR A 824 0.11 -31.83 -3.48
N VAL A 825 -0.75 -31.77 -2.46
CA VAL A 825 -0.50 -30.97 -1.27
C VAL A 825 0.71 -31.51 -0.50
N TRP A 826 0.80 -32.81 -0.28
CA TRP A 826 1.90 -33.43 0.46
C TRP A 826 3.26 -33.28 -0.24
N SER A 827 3.34 -33.53 -1.54
CA SER A 827 4.59 -33.40 -2.29
C SER A 827 5.09 -31.95 -2.33
N SER A 828 4.20 -30.95 -2.23
CA SER A 828 4.57 -29.53 -2.26
C SER A 828 5.41 -29.06 -1.07
N LEU A 829 5.54 -29.85 0.00
CA LEU A 829 6.51 -29.57 1.07
C LEU A 829 7.95 -29.56 0.53
N TRP A 830 8.21 -30.36 -0.51
CA TRP A 830 9.51 -30.55 -1.14
C TRP A 830 9.65 -29.84 -2.48
N ASN A 831 8.82 -28.81 -2.74
CA ASN A 831 9.12 -27.86 -3.80
C ASN A 831 10.51 -27.27 -3.54
N THR A 832 11.32 -27.06 -4.58
CA THR A 832 12.70 -26.56 -4.45
C THR A 832 12.77 -25.31 -3.58
N ARG A 833 11.90 -24.33 -3.87
CA ARG A 833 11.73 -23.12 -3.05
C ARG A 833 11.45 -23.41 -1.57
N ALA A 834 10.61 -24.39 -1.28
CA ALA A 834 10.17 -24.64 0.08
C ALA A 834 11.30 -25.27 0.90
N TYR A 835 12.11 -26.11 0.25
CA TYR A 835 13.34 -26.65 0.82
C TYR A 835 14.35 -25.54 1.08
N ASP A 836 14.65 -24.72 0.07
CA ASP A 836 15.66 -23.66 0.13
C ASP A 836 15.34 -22.61 1.20
N GLU A 837 14.08 -22.18 1.29
CA GLU A 837 13.65 -21.23 2.30
C GLU A 837 13.81 -21.80 3.71
N ARG A 838 13.47 -23.07 3.92
CA ARG A 838 13.68 -23.74 5.21
C ARG A 838 15.16 -23.87 5.54
N GLU A 839 16.00 -24.17 4.55
CA GLU A 839 17.45 -24.24 4.75
C GLU A 839 18.03 -22.87 5.14
N PHE A 840 17.61 -21.81 4.43
CA PHE A 840 17.99 -20.43 4.74
C PHE A 840 17.50 -19.99 6.13
N GLY A 841 16.25 -20.33 6.49
CA GLY A 841 15.67 -20.11 7.80
C GLY A 841 16.26 -21.00 8.92
N HIS A 842 17.25 -21.83 8.60
CA HIS A 842 17.89 -22.76 9.52
C HIS A 842 16.90 -23.76 10.16
N VAL A 843 15.89 -24.20 9.40
CA VAL A 843 14.87 -25.16 9.82
C VAL A 843 15.38 -26.59 9.62
N GLU A 844 15.04 -27.48 10.55
CA GLU A 844 15.34 -28.91 10.47
C GLU A 844 14.42 -29.61 9.46
N GLN A 845 14.95 -29.98 8.29
CA GLN A 845 14.19 -30.60 7.20
C GLN A 845 13.54 -31.93 7.64
N ALA A 846 14.24 -32.75 8.43
CA ALA A 846 13.77 -34.06 8.90
C ALA A 846 12.50 -34.01 9.75
N ARG A 847 12.12 -32.83 10.26
CA ARG A 847 10.94 -32.61 11.08
C ARG A 847 9.85 -31.81 10.38
N ALA A 848 10.08 -31.37 9.15
CA ALA A 848 9.06 -30.70 8.36
C ALA A 848 7.96 -31.69 7.98
N ALA A 849 6.71 -31.33 8.26
CA ALA A 849 5.54 -32.15 7.94
C ALA A 849 4.41 -31.33 7.35
N MET A 850 3.49 -32.01 6.64
CA MET A 850 2.36 -31.39 5.96
C MET A 850 1.04 -32.03 6.37
N ALA A 851 0.21 -31.32 7.13
CA ALA A 851 -1.18 -31.66 7.34
C ALA A 851 -2.03 -31.02 6.23
N VAL A 852 -3.28 -31.43 6.12
CA VAL A 852 -4.20 -30.91 5.09
C VAL A 852 -5.47 -30.39 5.74
N LEU A 853 -5.77 -29.12 5.52
CA LEU A 853 -7.04 -28.50 5.89
C LEU A 853 -8.05 -28.69 4.75
N VAL A 854 -9.19 -29.31 5.04
CA VAL A 854 -10.26 -29.59 4.08
C VAL A 854 -11.51 -28.79 4.41
N HIS A 855 -12.03 -28.05 3.43
CA HIS A 855 -13.30 -27.33 3.53
C HIS A 855 -14.00 -27.21 2.17
N GLN A 856 -15.29 -26.88 2.15
CA GLN A 856 -16.05 -26.64 0.92
C GLN A 856 -15.37 -25.57 0.04
N SER A 857 -15.34 -25.76 -1.28
CA SER A 857 -14.94 -24.71 -2.21
C SER A 857 -16.13 -23.77 -2.45
N TRP A 858 -15.92 -22.46 -2.35
CA TRP A 858 -16.91 -21.47 -2.81
C TRP A 858 -16.60 -21.07 -4.25
N GLN A 859 -17.67 -20.75 -4.97
CA GLN A 859 -17.67 -20.09 -6.27
C GLN A 859 -18.53 -18.83 -6.13
N SER A 860 -18.29 -17.84 -6.99
CA SER A 860 -19.07 -16.61 -7.10
C SER A 860 -18.96 -15.70 -5.87
N GLU A 861 -17.75 -15.28 -5.55
CA GLU A 861 -17.52 -14.25 -4.53
C GLU A 861 -17.98 -12.87 -4.99
N ARG A 862 -18.50 -12.05 -4.06
CA ARG A 862 -18.84 -10.64 -4.35
C ARG A 862 -17.69 -9.69 -4.10
N ALA A 863 -16.81 -10.06 -3.17
CA ALA A 863 -15.55 -9.40 -2.89
C ALA A 863 -14.71 -10.36 -2.03
N GLN A 864 -13.39 -10.17 -2.08
CA GLN A 864 -12.47 -10.91 -1.23
C GLN A 864 -11.28 -10.03 -0.84
N GLY A 865 -10.53 -10.46 0.16
CA GLY A 865 -9.38 -9.68 0.57
C GLY A 865 -8.62 -10.20 1.78
N VAL A 866 -7.68 -9.38 2.20
CA VAL A 866 -6.81 -9.62 3.35
C VAL A 866 -6.89 -8.40 4.26
N ALA A 867 -6.99 -8.61 5.56
CA ALA A 867 -6.99 -7.51 6.53
C ALA A 867 -6.02 -7.80 7.67
N ILE A 868 -5.40 -6.76 8.21
CA ILE A 868 -4.46 -6.81 9.33
C ILE A 868 -5.00 -5.93 10.45
N SER A 869 -5.02 -6.47 11.66
CA SER A 869 -5.51 -5.80 12.86
C SER A 869 -4.56 -4.68 13.36
N ARG A 870 -3.78 -4.11 12.44
CA ARG A 870 -2.80 -3.04 12.64
C ARG A 870 -2.48 -2.41 11.28
N ASN A 871 -2.02 -1.17 11.27
CA ASN A 871 -1.72 -0.47 10.02
C ASN A 871 -0.44 -1.05 9.38
N ALA A 872 -0.57 -1.60 8.17
CA ALA A 872 0.54 -2.21 7.42
C ALA A 872 1.51 -1.19 6.80
N LEU A 873 1.06 0.07 6.66
CA LEU A 873 1.81 1.22 6.15
C LEU A 873 2.53 1.98 7.28
N ASP A 874 2.02 1.89 8.51
CA ASP A 874 2.63 2.44 9.72
C ASP A 874 2.36 1.51 10.91
N ALA A 875 3.28 0.56 11.11
CA ALA A 875 3.16 -0.47 12.14
C ALA A 875 3.04 0.11 13.56
N THR A 876 3.45 1.36 13.80
CA THR A 876 3.37 1.96 15.12
C THR A 876 1.92 2.29 15.51
N ARG A 877 1.04 2.51 14.53
CA ARG A 877 -0.38 2.83 14.75
C ARG A 877 -1.21 1.58 14.99
N ASP A 878 -1.26 1.14 16.24
CA ASP A 878 -2.06 0.01 16.72
C ASP A 878 -3.58 0.23 16.59
N SER A 879 -4.01 1.48 16.63
CA SER A 879 -5.41 1.90 16.57
C SER A 879 -5.99 2.02 15.16
N GLN A 880 -5.26 1.53 14.17
CA GLN A 880 -5.67 1.52 12.77
C GLN A 880 -5.48 0.12 12.21
N TYR A 881 -6.41 -0.32 11.38
CA TYR A 881 -6.36 -1.60 10.69
C TYR A 881 -6.12 -1.36 9.21
N TYR A 882 -5.42 -2.28 8.57
CA TYR A 882 -5.16 -2.21 7.13
C TYR A 882 -5.97 -3.29 6.42
N ILE A 883 -6.68 -2.92 5.35
CA ILE A 883 -7.57 -3.81 4.60
C ILE A 883 -7.22 -3.67 3.11
N ASN A 884 -6.89 -4.77 2.46
CA ASN A 884 -6.95 -4.87 1.01
C ASN A 884 -8.23 -5.59 0.57
N ALA A 885 -8.88 -5.06 -0.45
CA ALA A 885 -10.12 -5.61 -0.99
C ALA A 885 -10.12 -5.62 -2.51
N GLN A 886 -10.62 -6.70 -3.10
CA GLN A 886 -10.87 -6.80 -4.54
C GLN A 886 -12.29 -7.29 -4.80
N ILE A 887 -12.88 -6.82 -5.90
CA ILE A 887 -14.19 -7.27 -6.36
C ILE A 887 -14.09 -8.72 -6.84
N GLY A 888 -15.13 -9.50 -6.56
CA GLY A 888 -15.23 -10.81 -7.17
C GLY A 888 -14.21 -11.83 -6.66
N GLU A 889 -13.80 -12.72 -7.56
CA GLU A 889 -12.80 -13.77 -7.35
C GLU A 889 -11.37 -13.29 -7.64
N ALA A 890 -11.21 -12.08 -8.20
CA ALA A 890 -9.90 -11.52 -8.51
C ALA A 890 -9.02 -11.40 -7.25
N SER A 891 -7.78 -11.87 -7.37
CA SER A 891 -6.85 -11.99 -6.25
C SER A 891 -6.35 -10.62 -5.75
N VAL A 892 -6.10 -10.54 -4.45
CA VAL A 892 -5.51 -9.36 -3.79
C VAL A 892 -4.01 -9.56 -3.54
N THR A 893 -3.62 -10.79 -3.19
CA THR A 893 -2.24 -11.10 -2.84
C THR A 893 -1.37 -11.38 -4.06
N ASN A 894 -2.00 -11.80 -5.16
CA ASN A 894 -1.41 -12.10 -6.47
C ASN A 894 -2.33 -11.54 -7.58
N PRO A 895 -2.51 -10.21 -7.70
CA PRO A 895 -3.38 -9.63 -8.72
C PRO A 895 -2.84 -9.91 -10.12
N ALA A 896 -3.73 -10.01 -11.11
CA ALA A 896 -3.33 -10.10 -12.51
C ALA A 896 -2.51 -8.87 -12.97
N PRO A 897 -1.68 -8.98 -14.00
CA PRO A 897 -0.85 -7.87 -14.47
C PRO A 897 -1.68 -6.61 -14.77
N GLY A 898 -1.26 -5.47 -14.22
CA GLY A 898 -1.96 -4.18 -14.38
C GLY A 898 -3.22 -4.00 -13.52
N VAL A 899 -3.58 -4.99 -12.69
CA VAL A 899 -4.73 -4.91 -11.79
C VAL A 899 -4.32 -4.33 -10.43
N THR A 900 -5.00 -3.27 -10.01
CA THR A 900 -4.88 -2.71 -8.66
C THR A 900 -6.05 -3.14 -7.79
N SER A 901 -5.88 -3.12 -6.47
CA SER A 901 -6.94 -3.42 -5.49
C SER A 901 -7.19 -2.20 -4.60
N ASP A 902 -8.31 -2.20 -3.86
CA ASP A 902 -8.52 -1.18 -2.84
C ASP A 902 -7.50 -1.39 -1.70
N GLU A 903 -6.81 -0.34 -1.28
CA GLU A 903 -5.97 -0.32 -0.08
C GLU A 903 -6.57 0.66 0.93
N ILE A 904 -6.98 0.16 2.09
CA ILE A 904 -7.79 0.91 3.05
C ILE A 904 -7.12 0.90 4.42
N VAL A 905 -6.87 2.08 4.98
CA VAL A 905 -6.56 2.24 6.41
C VAL A 905 -7.85 2.60 7.13
N TYR A 906 -8.31 1.70 8.00
CA TYR A 906 -9.53 1.83 8.79
C TYR A 906 -9.22 2.17 10.24
N THR A 907 -9.83 3.22 10.78
CA THR A 907 -9.73 3.57 12.21
C THR A 907 -11.02 3.13 12.92
N PRO A 908 -11.00 2.10 13.79
CA PRO A 908 -12.17 1.66 14.55
C PRO A 908 -12.54 2.62 15.72
N PRO A 909 -13.77 2.50 16.26
CA PRO A 909 -14.14 3.07 17.56
C PRO A 909 -13.20 2.61 18.69
N PRO A 910 -13.07 3.36 19.80
CA PRO A 910 -13.81 4.57 20.17
C PRO A 910 -13.31 5.84 19.47
N ARG A 911 -12.28 5.73 18.62
CA ARG A 911 -11.78 6.84 17.81
C ARG A 911 -12.80 7.21 16.74
N THR A 912 -12.57 8.35 16.08
CA THR A 912 -13.41 8.75 14.96
C THR A 912 -13.30 7.74 13.84
N VAL A 913 -14.42 7.07 13.58
CA VAL A 913 -14.47 6.02 12.57
C VAL A 913 -14.25 6.62 11.18
N LYS A 914 -13.23 6.12 10.48
CA LYS A 914 -12.90 6.54 9.12
C LYS A 914 -12.24 5.40 8.34
N ALA A 915 -12.35 5.47 7.01
CA ALA A 915 -11.68 4.60 6.06
C ALA A 915 -10.96 5.49 5.04
N GLU A 916 -9.64 5.38 4.98
CA GLU A 916 -8.76 6.14 4.09
C GLU A 916 -8.29 5.22 2.98
N TYR A 917 -8.50 5.61 1.72
CA TYR A 917 -8.11 4.80 0.56
C TYR A 917 -6.76 5.29 0.01
N HIS A 918 -5.77 4.41 -0.02
CA HIS A 918 -4.43 4.66 -0.55
C HIS A 918 -4.28 4.18 -2.01
N ALA A 919 -5.08 3.20 -2.42
CA ALA A 919 -5.30 2.87 -3.83
C ALA A 919 -6.75 2.39 -4.06
N ARG A 920 -7.14 2.34 -5.33
CA ARG A 920 -8.45 1.87 -5.77
C ARG A 920 -8.33 0.69 -6.72
N SER A 921 -9.31 -0.20 -6.66
CA SER A 921 -9.44 -1.29 -7.62
C SER A 921 -9.62 -0.76 -9.04
N SER A 922 -8.81 -1.26 -9.98
CA SER A 922 -8.98 -0.98 -11.41
C SER A 922 -10.22 -1.67 -11.98
N LEU A 923 -10.62 -2.82 -11.40
CA LEU A 923 -11.76 -3.63 -11.83
C LEU A 923 -13.12 -3.00 -11.51
N THR A 924 -13.19 -2.14 -10.49
CA THR A 924 -14.43 -1.44 -10.11
C THR A 924 -14.63 -0.10 -10.84
N ARG A 925 -13.67 0.29 -11.70
CA ARG A 925 -13.61 1.61 -12.35
C ARG A 925 -13.61 2.75 -11.34
N GLY A 926 -12.84 2.58 -10.26
CA GLY A 926 -12.68 3.57 -9.19
C GLY A 926 -13.83 3.65 -8.19
N ARG A 927 -14.79 2.71 -8.21
CA ARG A 927 -15.84 2.58 -7.19
C ARG A 927 -15.35 1.77 -5.99
N ASP A 928 -15.94 1.98 -4.82
CA ASP A 928 -15.63 1.21 -3.61
C ASP A 928 -15.94 -0.29 -3.82
N VAL A 929 -14.97 -1.16 -3.54
CA VAL A 929 -15.20 -2.62 -3.45
C VAL A 929 -16.09 -2.95 -2.25
N LEU A 930 -15.83 -2.26 -1.12
CA LEU A 930 -16.54 -2.39 0.14
C LEU A 930 -17.33 -1.12 0.46
N SER A 931 -18.59 -1.28 0.80
CA SER A 931 -19.34 -0.18 1.42
C SER A 931 -18.76 0.14 2.81
N PHE A 932 -18.88 1.39 3.26
CA PHE A 932 -18.38 1.77 4.59
C PHE A 932 -18.92 0.91 5.75
N PRO A 933 -20.22 0.53 5.79
CA PRO A 933 -20.72 -0.42 6.78
C PRO A 933 -20.04 -1.80 6.72
N GLU A 934 -19.66 -2.30 5.54
CA GLU A 934 -18.90 -3.54 5.40
C GLU A 934 -17.49 -3.40 5.97
N VAL A 935 -16.83 -2.27 5.71
CA VAL A 935 -15.53 -1.95 6.33
C VAL A 935 -15.63 -1.95 7.86
N GLN A 936 -16.69 -1.36 8.42
CA GLN A 936 -16.91 -1.35 9.87
C GLN A 936 -17.15 -2.75 10.43
N ARG A 937 -17.97 -3.59 9.77
CA ARG A 937 -18.21 -4.98 10.18
C ARG A 937 -16.93 -5.80 10.12
N LEU A 938 -16.14 -5.65 9.07
CA LEU A 938 -14.83 -6.31 8.93
C LEU A 938 -13.86 -5.87 10.03
N GLY A 939 -13.79 -4.57 10.32
CA GLY A 939 -12.97 -4.06 11.42
C GLY A 939 -13.38 -4.62 12.79
N CYS A 940 -14.68 -4.78 13.04
CA CYS A 940 -15.17 -5.44 14.25
C CYS A 940 -14.75 -6.91 14.34
N VAL A 941 -14.90 -7.68 13.26
CA VAL A 941 -14.46 -9.08 13.20
C VAL A 941 -12.94 -9.19 13.41
N LEU A 942 -12.18 -8.29 12.80
CA LEU A 942 -10.72 -8.25 12.92
C LEU A 942 -10.26 -7.92 14.34
N GLY A 943 -10.91 -6.99 15.03
CA GLY A 943 -10.68 -6.70 16.44
C GLY A 943 -11.01 -7.89 17.34
N SER A 944 -12.15 -8.56 17.11
CA SER A 944 -12.51 -9.80 17.83
C SER A 944 -11.46 -10.90 17.67
N ILE A 945 -10.95 -11.09 16.46
CA ILE A 945 -9.91 -12.09 16.18
C ILE A 945 -8.60 -11.68 16.84
N HIS A 946 -8.21 -10.40 16.78
CA HIS A 946 -7.03 -9.89 17.48
C HIS A 946 -7.07 -10.20 18.98
N ASP A 947 -8.16 -9.84 19.65
CA ASP A 947 -8.30 -10.01 21.09
C ASP A 947 -8.35 -11.50 21.49
N HIS A 948 -8.98 -12.35 20.68
CA HIS A 948 -9.08 -13.79 20.92
C HIS A 948 -7.73 -14.51 20.79
N TYR A 949 -6.95 -14.18 19.75
CA TYR A 949 -5.68 -14.88 19.47
C TYR A 949 -4.51 -14.36 20.30
N ARG A 950 -4.55 -13.12 20.79
CA ARG A 950 -3.44 -12.53 21.55
C ARG A 950 -2.94 -13.42 22.69
N PRO A 951 -3.79 -13.92 23.62
CA PRO A 951 -3.30 -14.78 24.70
C PRO A 951 -2.84 -16.17 24.23
N LEU A 952 -3.14 -16.58 22.99
CA LEU A 952 -2.73 -17.87 22.42
C LEU A 952 -1.36 -17.78 21.73
N VAL A 953 -1.10 -16.64 21.06
CA VAL A 953 0.07 -16.42 20.21
C VAL A 953 1.18 -15.66 20.95
N ASP A 954 0.80 -14.68 21.76
CA ASP A 954 1.69 -13.82 22.54
C ASP A 954 1.25 -13.80 24.02
N PRO A 955 1.32 -14.95 24.72
CA PRO A 955 0.82 -15.09 26.08
C PRO A 955 1.55 -14.19 27.09
N GLU A 956 2.80 -13.82 26.81
CA GLU A 956 3.64 -12.96 27.64
C GLU A 956 3.48 -11.47 27.30
N GLY A 957 2.84 -11.15 26.15
CA GLY A 957 2.59 -9.77 25.73
C GLY A 957 3.85 -9.03 25.29
N GLU A 958 4.89 -9.75 24.87
CA GLU A 958 6.19 -9.17 24.51
C GLU A 958 6.18 -8.55 23.12
N ASN A 959 5.31 -9.03 22.23
CA ASN A 959 5.20 -8.51 20.87
C ASN A 959 4.39 -7.21 20.86
N ARG A 960 5.08 -6.08 21.02
CA ARG A 960 4.48 -4.74 20.97
C ARG A 960 3.88 -4.37 19.60
N LEU A 961 4.32 -5.05 18.53
CA LEU A 961 3.77 -4.91 17.18
C LEU A 961 2.76 -6.02 16.86
N TYR A 962 2.24 -6.72 17.87
CA TYR A 962 1.29 -7.81 17.69
C TYR A 962 0.13 -7.39 16.79
N ALA A 963 -0.12 -8.22 15.79
CA ALA A 963 -1.21 -8.08 14.85
C ALA A 963 -1.62 -9.45 14.33
N MET A 964 -2.88 -9.56 13.94
CA MET A 964 -3.44 -10.71 13.24
C MET A 964 -3.73 -10.32 11.80
N GLN A 965 -3.42 -11.21 10.87
CA GLN A 965 -3.86 -11.15 9.49
C GLN A 965 -5.01 -12.13 9.30
N ILE A 966 -6.06 -11.70 8.58
CA ILE A 966 -7.17 -12.56 8.18
C ILE A 966 -7.35 -12.53 6.67
N GLU A 967 -7.73 -13.67 6.10
CA GLU A 967 -8.28 -13.76 4.75
C GLU A 967 -9.80 -13.84 4.85
N TRP A 968 -10.52 -13.04 4.06
CA TRP A 968 -11.97 -12.91 4.13
C TRP A 968 -12.62 -12.87 2.75
N LYS A 969 -13.92 -13.19 2.70
CA LYS A 969 -14.78 -13.17 1.51
C LYS A 969 -16.14 -12.58 1.84
N LEU A 970 -16.78 -11.91 0.88
CA LEU A 970 -18.22 -11.60 0.91
C LEU A 970 -18.93 -12.56 -0.03
N ILE A 971 -19.78 -13.42 0.53
CA ILE A 971 -20.44 -14.50 -0.22
C ILE A 971 -21.95 -14.29 -0.36
N GLY A 972 -22.47 -14.74 -1.50
CA GLY A 972 -23.88 -14.66 -1.85
C GLY A 972 -24.39 -13.24 -2.16
N PRO A 973 -25.66 -13.12 -2.60
CA PRO A 973 -26.25 -11.82 -2.96
C PRO A 973 -26.39 -10.86 -1.76
N GLU A 974 -26.44 -11.41 -0.55
CA GLU A 974 -26.47 -10.64 0.71
C GLU A 974 -25.10 -10.14 1.16
N ARG A 975 -24.02 -10.48 0.44
CA ARG A 975 -22.63 -10.08 0.74
C ARG A 975 -22.25 -10.41 2.19
N ARG A 976 -22.49 -11.65 2.62
CA ARG A 976 -22.20 -12.10 3.99
C ARG A 976 -20.70 -12.28 4.17
N LEU A 977 -20.14 -11.68 5.23
CA LEU A 977 -18.73 -11.78 5.57
C LEU A 977 -18.36 -13.17 6.10
N LEU A 978 -17.47 -13.86 5.39
CA LEU A 978 -16.87 -15.15 5.72
C LEU A 978 -15.38 -14.95 6.03
N VAL A 979 -14.89 -15.47 7.16
CA VAL A 979 -13.45 -15.51 7.47
C VAL A 979 -12.91 -16.90 7.15
N LYS A 980 -11.96 -16.98 6.22
CA LYS A 980 -11.40 -18.26 5.72
C LYS A 980 -10.03 -18.61 6.29
N GLN A 981 -9.34 -17.66 6.93
CA GLN A 981 -8.06 -17.91 7.59
C GLN A 981 -7.78 -16.78 8.58
N ALA A 982 -7.08 -17.10 9.67
CA ALA A 982 -6.45 -16.13 10.55
C ALA A 982 -5.08 -16.64 10.99
N ARG A 983 -4.10 -15.74 11.07
CA ARG A 983 -2.74 -16.04 11.53
C ARG A 983 -2.05 -14.80 12.10
N PRO A 984 -0.98 -14.96 12.89
CA PRO A 984 -0.15 -13.84 13.32
C PRO A 984 0.46 -13.10 12.12
N TYR A 985 0.55 -11.78 12.19
CA TYR A 985 1.22 -10.96 11.19
C TYR A 985 2.56 -10.46 11.72
N SER A 986 3.62 -10.59 10.92
CA SER A 986 4.96 -10.09 11.26
C SER A 986 5.30 -8.84 10.46
N PHE A 987 5.79 -7.82 11.16
CA PHE A 987 6.33 -6.59 10.57
C PHE A 987 7.83 -6.69 10.22
N GLY A 988 8.42 -7.90 10.29
CA GLY A 988 9.83 -8.12 9.99
C GLY A 988 10.76 -7.59 11.08
N ALA A 989 11.94 -7.10 10.68
CA ALA A 989 12.98 -6.57 11.57
C ALA A 989 12.67 -5.16 12.14
N LEU A 990 11.43 -4.69 12.01
CA LEU A 990 11.03 -3.37 12.48
C LEU A 990 11.10 -3.33 14.01
N GLU A 991 12.02 -2.54 14.55
CA GLU A 991 12.15 -2.40 16.00
C GLU A 991 10.89 -1.73 16.55
N ALA A 992 10.23 -2.42 17.48
CA ALA A 992 9.17 -1.80 18.24
C ALA A 992 9.79 -0.67 19.08
N PRO A 993 9.22 0.56 19.08
CA PRO A 993 9.64 1.63 19.98
C PRO A 993 10.00 1.16 21.40
N GLY A 994 11.19 1.54 21.88
CA GLY A 994 11.71 1.05 23.16
C GLY A 994 10.90 1.50 24.39
N ASP A 995 10.14 2.59 24.29
CA ASP A 995 9.34 3.12 25.39
C ASP A 995 7.84 2.82 25.21
N CYS A 996 7.11 2.66 26.32
CA CYS A 996 5.66 2.52 26.24
C CYS A 996 4.94 3.87 26.04
N ARG A 997 5.61 4.94 25.61
CA ARG A 997 4.97 6.27 25.61
C ARG A 997 3.85 6.35 24.61
N GLU A 998 3.86 5.53 23.56
CA GLU A 998 2.93 5.69 22.45
C GLU A 998 2.23 4.41 21.91
N TYR A 999 2.22 3.28 22.65
CA TYR A 999 1.38 2.09 22.34
C TYR A 999 -0.04 2.21 22.86
#